data_AF-A0A959K3A8-F1
#
_entry.id   AF-A0A959K3A8-F1
#
_cell.length_a   1.000
_cell.length_b   1.000
_cell.length_c   1.000
_cell.angle_alpha   90.00
_cell.angle_beta   90.00
_cell.angle_gamma   90.00
#
_symmetry.space_group_name_H-M   'P 1'
#
loop_
_entity.id
_entity.type
_entity.pdbx_description
1 polymer ?
#
loop_
_entity_poly.entity_id
_entity_poly.type
_entity_poly.pdbx_seq_one_letter_code
_entity_poly.pdbx_strand_id
1 'polypeptide(L)'
;MLKRSMILTGLFWLSSVFVAMAQMNPVRITKIYQDVNHNAFTSLVNFQGRFFCAFRSGERHVFGENGSIKILVSSDAHQWDLFEELQSAKYDLRDPKLSVTSDGRLMLLVGGSEYVEKDLISQQTHVSFLESGQFSPLVPVVIDAAIRSGRDWLWRVTWRDGKGYGVVYEGVNKSASLVETEDGVHYRLITTLDVDGRPNEATVRFLENGDMCIMQRREEGNQLGFWGTSEKPYLAWNWRPMNFRLGGPDVMVLDDYTILAGTRTYAAEGNRTSILAGNRFGDFDVLFEVPSGGDCSYPAFWENGEDILMSYYSSHEGNAGIYLAEISKDFIRKSRTPWLKISEDARYITDENDHPFFWLGGTAWELIHRLDREEVVHYLDDRSAKGFTVIQTVILAELDGLNTPNSYGEKPLINNDPGTINEAYFEHVDFVIEEAGRRGMYIGLLPTWGDKFNLASWGTGPLVFDPENAEKYGRTLAQRYKDKPNIIWILGGDRWPEDDEDNQIIRSMAMGIRSIDKRHLMTYHPNGAKSATDFFPQDDWLQMDMVQSGHDRNAREYKYIWDNRAKNPVRPVINGEPRYEDHPNKFRPIEHGWMDAIDVRQTAWWTMLAGAAGYTYGCHDIWQMWTYGREPVNGARTSWKEALSLPGSEQAGIMRRLLEHFSWQHLVNDQSLILNENPEDTTFQLSAISRERDLILVYTPDGAAVQIDLSRMPAAQVTAYWFNPRDGGKVEIGKYNTSENPVFEPWSKGWGSDFVLVITGENSPYRF
;
A
#
# COMPACT_ATOMS: atom_id res chain seq x y z
N MET A 1 32.59 -67.63 29.83
CA MET A 1 31.80 -67.77 31.07
C MET A 1 30.67 -66.74 31.02
N LEU A 2 29.44 -67.19 31.31
CA LEU A 2 28.18 -66.44 31.27
C LEU A 2 28.01 -65.39 32.40
N LYS A 3 27.06 -64.47 32.15
CA LYS A 3 26.06 -63.78 33.03
C LYS A 3 26.23 -62.24 33.06
N ARG A 4 25.33 -61.48 32.43
CA ARG A 4 23.99 -60.98 32.86
C ARG A 4 24.04 -59.97 34.02
N SER A 5 23.61 -58.72 33.75
CA SER A 5 22.46 -58.08 34.44
C SER A 5 22.01 -56.78 33.76
N MET A 6 20.69 -56.67 33.57
CA MET A 6 19.92 -55.47 33.23
C MET A 6 19.78 -54.56 34.45
N ILE A 7 19.76 -53.25 34.24
CA ILE A 7 19.03 -52.28 35.08
C ILE A 7 18.38 -51.21 34.17
N LEU A 8 17.04 -51.22 34.15
CA LEU A 8 16.08 -50.14 33.81
C LEU A 8 16.33 -48.93 34.75
N THR A 9 16.08 -47.64 34.49
CA THR A 9 14.93 -46.93 33.92
C THR A 9 15.19 -45.43 34.13
N GLY A 10 14.63 -44.55 33.30
CA GLY A 10 14.34 -43.17 33.70
C GLY A 10 14.60 -42.07 32.66
N LEU A 11 14.00 -42.17 31.46
CA LEU A 11 13.82 -40.98 30.62
C LEU A 11 12.46 -40.36 30.96
N PHE A 12 12.49 -39.18 31.57
CA PHE A 12 11.33 -38.31 31.73
C PHE A 12 10.82 -37.88 30.35
N TRP A 13 9.65 -38.40 29.96
CA TRP A 13 8.80 -37.79 28.94
C TRP A 13 8.19 -36.53 29.54
N LEU A 14 8.76 -35.37 29.23
CA LEU A 14 8.06 -34.09 29.30
C LEU A 14 7.29 -33.95 27.98
N SER A 15 6.03 -34.38 28.02
CA SER A 15 5.03 -34.02 27.01
C SER A 15 4.88 -32.51 27.02
N SER A 16 5.45 -31.86 26.01
CA SER A 16 5.12 -30.50 25.64
C SER A 16 3.65 -30.45 25.27
N VAL A 17 2.83 -29.95 26.20
CA VAL A 17 1.52 -29.40 25.90
C VAL A 17 1.78 -28.17 25.04
N PHE A 18 1.89 -28.38 23.73
CA PHE A 18 1.63 -27.33 22.76
C PHE A 18 0.16 -26.97 22.92
N VAL A 19 -0.10 -25.93 23.71
CA VAL A 19 -1.31 -25.13 23.51
C VAL A 19 -1.12 -24.52 22.12
N ALA A 20 -1.68 -25.18 21.12
CA ALA A 20 -1.92 -24.57 19.84
C ALA A 20 -2.78 -23.33 20.13
N MET A 21 -2.17 -22.15 20.14
CA MET A 21 -2.89 -20.95 19.76
C MET A 21 -3.33 -21.21 18.33
N ALA A 22 -4.55 -21.74 18.17
CA ALA A 22 -5.23 -21.68 16.91
C ALA A 22 -5.34 -20.18 16.60
N GLN A 23 -4.45 -19.70 15.74
CA GLN A 23 -4.62 -18.46 15.01
C GLN A 23 -6.02 -18.60 14.40
N MET A 24 -7.02 -17.88 14.94
CA MET A 24 -8.35 -17.87 14.32
C MET A 24 -8.12 -17.45 12.88
N ASN A 25 -8.42 -18.35 11.94
CA ASN A 25 -8.28 -18.05 10.52
C ASN A 25 -9.15 -16.80 10.25
N PRO A 26 -8.57 -15.66 9.84
CA PRO A 26 -9.29 -14.39 9.72
C PRO A 26 -10.39 -14.43 8.66
N VAL A 27 -10.40 -15.51 7.86
CA VAL A 27 -11.41 -15.82 6.87
C VAL A 27 -12.00 -17.20 7.18
N ARG A 28 -13.31 -17.24 7.44
CA ARG A 28 -14.05 -18.52 7.56
C ARG A 28 -14.54 -18.94 6.18
N ILE A 29 -14.35 -20.21 5.83
CA ILE A 29 -14.64 -20.71 4.49
C ILE A 29 -15.56 -21.92 4.58
N THR A 30 -16.66 -21.88 3.84
CA THR A 30 -17.66 -22.94 3.79
C THR A 30 -17.97 -23.30 2.35
N LYS A 31 -17.95 -24.59 2.00
CA LYS A 31 -18.50 -25.07 0.74
C LYS A 31 -20.02 -25.06 0.84
N ILE A 32 -20.68 -24.27 0.00
CA ILE A 32 -22.14 -24.09 0.02
C ILE A 32 -22.85 -24.97 -1.02
N TYR A 33 -22.12 -25.47 -2.02
CA TYR A 33 -22.69 -26.38 -3.02
C TYR A 33 -21.63 -27.19 -3.76
N GLN A 34 -21.92 -28.46 -4.03
CA GLN A 34 -21.17 -29.31 -4.97
C GLN A 34 -22.04 -30.49 -5.41
N ASP A 35 -21.98 -30.82 -6.68
CA ASP A 35 -22.58 -32.02 -7.26
C ASP A 35 -21.62 -32.65 -8.29
N VAL A 36 -22.15 -33.49 -9.20
CA VAL A 36 -21.34 -34.13 -10.24
C VAL A 36 -20.91 -33.18 -11.36
N ASN A 37 -21.54 -32.00 -11.46
CA ASN A 37 -21.31 -31.05 -12.53
C ASN A 37 -20.15 -30.10 -12.20
N HIS A 38 -19.72 -29.37 -13.23
CA HIS A 38 -18.82 -28.24 -13.11
C HIS A 38 -19.59 -26.98 -12.71
N ASN A 39 -19.58 -26.64 -11.42
CA ASN A 39 -20.25 -25.44 -10.90
C ASN A 39 -19.28 -24.25 -10.87
N ALA A 40 -19.61 -23.15 -11.56
CA ALA A 40 -18.69 -22.03 -11.77
C ALA A 40 -19.39 -20.68 -11.92
N PHE A 41 -18.60 -19.59 -11.93
CA PHE A 41 -19.03 -18.23 -12.25
C PHE A 41 -20.08 -17.68 -11.28
N THR A 42 -19.69 -17.48 -10.02
CA THR A 42 -20.65 -17.14 -8.96
C THR A 42 -21.08 -15.67 -9.00
N SER A 43 -22.22 -15.40 -8.38
CA SER A 43 -22.68 -14.07 -8.00
C SER A 43 -23.46 -14.13 -6.70
N LEU A 44 -23.28 -13.12 -5.84
CA LEU A 44 -23.90 -13.01 -4.52
C LEU A 44 -24.63 -11.67 -4.40
N VAL A 45 -25.79 -11.67 -3.74
CA VAL A 45 -26.56 -10.45 -3.41
C VAL A 45 -27.39 -10.70 -2.15
N ASN A 46 -27.65 -9.67 -1.34
CA ASN A 46 -28.75 -9.70 -0.37
C ASN A 46 -29.94 -8.94 -0.94
N PHE A 47 -31.09 -9.60 -0.96
CA PHE A 47 -32.34 -9.03 -1.41
C PHE A 47 -33.45 -9.31 -0.41
N GLN A 48 -34.04 -8.25 0.15
CA GLN A 48 -35.13 -8.32 1.12
C GLN A 48 -34.81 -9.22 2.33
N GLY A 49 -33.58 -9.13 2.85
CA GLY A 49 -33.14 -9.87 4.04
C GLY A 49 -32.77 -11.34 3.80
N ARG A 50 -32.66 -11.76 2.53
CA ARG A 50 -32.18 -13.10 2.15
C ARG A 50 -30.99 -12.98 1.20
N PHE A 51 -30.03 -13.87 1.35
CA PHE A 51 -28.90 -14.00 0.45
C PHE A 51 -29.27 -14.90 -0.73
N PHE A 52 -28.91 -14.48 -1.94
CA PHE A 52 -29.04 -15.27 -3.15
C PHE A 52 -27.65 -15.48 -3.76
N CYS A 53 -27.31 -16.72 -4.08
CA CYS A 53 -26.06 -17.09 -4.75
C CYS A 53 -26.37 -17.79 -6.07
N ALA A 54 -26.11 -17.15 -7.21
CA ALA A 54 -26.28 -17.73 -8.54
C ALA A 54 -24.95 -18.24 -9.09
N PHE A 55 -24.98 -19.35 -9.82
CA PHE A 55 -23.82 -19.90 -10.51
C PHE A 55 -24.24 -20.76 -11.70
N ARG A 56 -23.33 -20.96 -12.65
CA ARG A 56 -23.50 -21.91 -13.76
C ARG A 56 -23.29 -23.33 -13.26
N SER A 57 -24.13 -24.27 -13.70
CA SER A 57 -23.93 -25.71 -13.58
C SER A 57 -23.89 -26.32 -14.99
N GLY A 58 -22.88 -27.14 -15.30
CA GLY A 58 -22.81 -27.84 -16.59
C GLY A 58 -21.82 -29.00 -16.56
N GLU A 59 -21.79 -29.85 -17.59
CA GLU A 59 -20.91 -31.04 -17.63
C GLU A 59 -19.42 -30.65 -17.49
N ARG A 60 -19.02 -29.52 -18.08
CA ARG A 60 -17.63 -29.02 -18.16
C ARG A 60 -17.59 -27.50 -18.10
N HIS A 61 -16.38 -26.93 -17.96
CA HIS A 61 -16.14 -25.48 -18.00
C HIS A 61 -16.62 -24.81 -19.30
N VAL A 62 -16.29 -25.41 -20.45
CA VAL A 62 -16.75 -25.04 -21.80
C VAL A 62 -16.91 -26.30 -22.62
N PHE A 63 -17.85 -26.27 -23.57
CA PHE A 63 -18.25 -27.36 -24.47
C PHE A 63 -18.94 -28.52 -23.73
N GLY A 64 -19.95 -29.12 -24.36
CA GLY A 64 -20.80 -30.15 -23.77
C GLY A 64 -22.27 -29.82 -23.93
N GLU A 65 -23.12 -30.40 -23.10
CA GLU A 65 -24.52 -29.98 -22.98
C GLU A 65 -24.62 -28.53 -22.49
N ASN A 66 -25.70 -27.84 -22.88
CA ASN A 66 -25.94 -26.46 -22.47
C ASN A 66 -25.99 -26.35 -20.94
N GLY A 67 -25.17 -25.46 -20.38
CA GLY A 67 -25.18 -25.16 -18.96
C GLY A 67 -26.48 -24.49 -18.52
N SER A 68 -26.83 -24.70 -17.25
CA SER A 68 -27.94 -24.08 -16.54
C SER A 68 -27.46 -23.08 -15.50
N ILE A 69 -28.33 -22.21 -15.03
CA ILE A 69 -28.06 -21.32 -13.89
C ILE A 69 -28.81 -21.84 -12.68
N LYS A 70 -28.09 -22.26 -11.64
CA LYS A 70 -28.66 -22.60 -10.34
C LYS A 70 -28.58 -21.39 -9.42
N ILE A 71 -29.62 -21.21 -8.62
CA ILE A 71 -29.73 -20.10 -7.66
C ILE A 71 -30.00 -20.73 -6.30
N LEU A 72 -29.13 -20.46 -5.34
CA LEU A 72 -29.33 -20.81 -3.94
C LEU A 72 -29.89 -19.63 -3.17
N VAL A 73 -30.64 -19.92 -2.11
CA VAL A 73 -31.14 -18.92 -1.16
C VAL A 73 -30.75 -19.29 0.27
N SER A 74 -30.47 -18.28 1.09
CA SER A 74 -30.19 -18.44 2.51
C SER A 74 -30.72 -17.26 3.31
N SER A 75 -31.21 -17.49 4.53
CA SER A 75 -31.57 -16.43 5.47
C SER A 75 -30.42 -15.97 6.36
N ASP A 76 -29.35 -16.77 6.47
CA ASP A 76 -28.26 -16.59 7.44
C ASP A 76 -26.86 -16.71 6.84
N ALA A 77 -26.75 -16.92 5.52
CA ALA A 77 -25.53 -17.21 4.78
C ALA A 77 -24.81 -18.51 5.18
N HIS A 78 -25.42 -19.36 6.00
CA HIS A 78 -24.86 -20.62 6.46
C HIS A 78 -25.64 -21.84 5.94
N GLN A 79 -26.96 -21.78 5.97
CA GLN A 79 -27.82 -22.83 5.42
C GLN A 79 -28.35 -22.38 4.06
N TRP A 80 -28.06 -23.17 3.03
CA TRP A 80 -28.36 -22.83 1.63
C TRP A 80 -29.26 -23.88 1.01
N ASP A 81 -30.38 -23.42 0.45
CA ASP A 81 -31.34 -24.25 -0.28
C ASP A 81 -31.32 -23.90 -1.77
N LEU A 82 -31.54 -24.88 -2.65
CA LEU A 82 -31.76 -24.62 -4.07
C LEU A 82 -33.11 -23.91 -4.25
N PHE A 83 -33.06 -22.67 -4.73
CA PHE A 83 -34.23 -21.83 -4.97
C PHE A 83 -34.83 -22.09 -6.35
N GLU A 84 -34.00 -22.05 -7.39
CA GLU A 84 -34.44 -22.19 -8.78
C GLU A 84 -33.28 -22.66 -9.68
N GLU A 85 -33.62 -23.32 -10.79
CA GLU A 85 -32.68 -23.64 -11.87
C GLU A 85 -33.25 -23.19 -13.22
N LEU A 86 -32.53 -22.29 -13.89
CA LEU A 86 -32.90 -21.75 -15.20
C LEU A 86 -32.12 -22.46 -16.31
N GLN A 87 -32.83 -22.89 -17.36
CA GLN A 87 -32.26 -23.62 -18.48
C GLN A 87 -32.67 -23.00 -19.82
N SER A 88 -31.86 -23.22 -20.86
CA SER A 88 -32.18 -22.82 -22.23
C SER A 88 -31.94 -23.99 -23.18
N ALA A 89 -32.96 -24.31 -23.97
CA ALA A 89 -32.83 -25.31 -25.04
C ALA A 89 -31.87 -24.84 -26.15
N LYS A 90 -31.67 -23.52 -26.30
CA LYS A 90 -30.82 -22.94 -27.34
C LYS A 90 -29.40 -22.62 -26.85
N TYR A 91 -29.26 -22.06 -25.66
CA TYR A 91 -28.01 -21.44 -25.21
C TYR A 91 -27.34 -22.22 -24.07
N ASP A 92 -26.02 -22.34 -24.11
CA ASP A 92 -25.19 -22.60 -22.94
C ASP A 92 -25.20 -21.33 -22.07
N LEU A 93 -25.90 -21.39 -20.92
CA LEU A 93 -26.01 -20.26 -20.01
C LEU A 93 -24.74 -20.13 -19.15
N ARG A 94 -24.24 -18.90 -19.01
CA ARG A 94 -22.94 -18.58 -18.41
C ARG A 94 -22.98 -17.28 -17.61
N ASP A 95 -21.98 -17.13 -16.74
CA ASP A 95 -21.65 -15.89 -16.04
C ASP A 95 -22.84 -15.17 -15.38
N PRO A 96 -23.65 -15.85 -14.55
CA PRO A 96 -24.77 -15.20 -13.89
C PRO A 96 -24.28 -14.03 -13.01
N LYS A 97 -24.92 -12.87 -13.11
CA LYS A 97 -24.70 -11.72 -12.21
C LYS A 97 -26.03 -11.23 -11.64
N LEU A 98 -26.11 -11.27 -10.31
CA LEU A 98 -27.24 -10.73 -9.57
C LEU A 98 -26.98 -9.25 -9.24
N SER A 99 -28.03 -8.44 -9.33
CA SER A 99 -28.02 -7.05 -8.88
C SER A 99 -29.44 -6.60 -8.48
N VAL A 100 -29.53 -5.59 -7.62
CA VAL A 100 -30.81 -4.94 -7.30
C VAL A 100 -30.93 -3.69 -8.15
N THR A 101 -31.96 -3.63 -8.98
CA THR A 101 -32.23 -2.49 -9.86
C THR A 101 -32.64 -1.26 -9.05
N SER A 102 -32.55 -0.07 -9.66
CA SER A 102 -32.96 1.18 -8.99
C SER A 102 -34.45 1.24 -8.63
N ASP A 103 -35.29 0.45 -9.32
CA ASP A 103 -36.71 0.29 -9.00
C ASP A 103 -37.00 -0.85 -8.00
N GLY A 104 -35.97 -1.46 -7.41
CA GLY A 104 -36.09 -2.40 -6.30
C GLY A 104 -36.38 -3.85 -6.70
N ARG A 105 -36.17 -4.23 -7.97
CA ARG A 105 -36.30 -5.61 -8.44
C ARG A 105 -34.97 -6.35 -8.33
N LEU A 106 -35.02 -7.65 -8.05
CA LEU A 106 -33.84 -8.51 -8.18
C LEU A 106 -33.68 -8.92 -9.64
N MET A 107 -32.58 -8.52 -10.27
CA MET A 107 -32.24 -8.82 -11.65
C MET A 107 -31.10 -9.83 -11.71
N LEU A 108 -31.28 -10.85 -12.55
CA LEU A 108 -30.25 -11.81 -12.94
C LEU A 108 -29.85 -11.54 -14.40
N LEU A 109 -28.61 -11.14 -14.61
CA LEU A 109 -27.94 -11.06 -15.91
C LEU A 109 -27.29 -12.41 -16.21
N VAL A 110 -27.41 -12.92 -17.44
CA VAL A 110 -26.83 -14.22 -17.86
C VAL A 110 -26.31 -14.12 -19.29
N GLY A 111 -25.09 -14.58 -19.54
CA GLY A 111 -24.59 -14.75 -20.89
C GLY A 111 -25.10 -16.03 -21.54
N GLY A 112 -25.48 -15.99 -22.82
CA GLY A 112 -25.88 -17.16 -23.59
C GLY A 112 -24.93 -17.38 -24.77
N SER A 113 -24.30 -18.55 -24.83
CA SER A 113 -23.46 -18.95 -25.96
C SER A 113 -24.15 -20.03 -26.80
N GLU A 114 -24.04 -19.94 -28.13
CA GLU A 114 -24.53 -20.95 -29.06
C GLU A 114 -23.36 -21.65 -29.75
N TYR A 115 -23.26 -22.97 -29.58
CA TYR A 115 -22.21 -23.78 -30.17
C TYR A 115 -22.75 -24.75 -31.22
N VAL A 116 -22.03 -24.89 -32.33
CA VAL A 116 -22.26 -25.94 -33.35
C VAL A 116 -20.92 -26.62 -33.60
N GLU A 117 -20.85 -27.95 -33.44
CA GLU A 117 -19.61 -28.73 -33.60
C GLU A 117 -18.40 -28.21 -32.78
N LYS A 118 -18.67 -27.59 -31.62
CA LYS A 118 -17.72 -26.88 -30.72
C LYS A 118 -17.25 -25.51 -31.22
N ASP A 119 -17.72 -25.04 -32.37
CA ASP A 119 -17.49 -23.67 -32.80
C ASP A 119 -18.54 -22.73 -32.20
N LEU A 120 -18.09 -21.59 -31.67
CA LEU A 120 -18.95 -20.56 -31.12
C LEU A 120 -19.57 -19.75 -32.26
N ILE A 121 -20.87 -19.89 -32.46
CA ILE A 121 -21.62 -19.29 -33.56
C ILE A 121 -22.13 -17.89 -33.17
N SER A 122 -22.79 -17.79 -32.02
CA SER A 122 -23.35 -16.54 -31.52
C SER A 122 -23.21 -16.41 -30.00
N GLN A 123 -23.23 -15.17 -29.53
CA GLN A 123 -23.29 -14.87 -28.11
C GLN A 123 -24.27 -13.72 -27.86
N GLN A 124 -25.04 -13.83 -26.78
CA GLN A 124 -26.00 -12.81 -26.41
C GLN A 124 -26.25 -12.82 -24.90
N THR A 125 -26.16 -11.65 -24.27
CA THR A 125 -26.57 -11.48 -22.88
C THR A 125 -28.11 -11.42 -22.76
N HIS A 126 -28.62 -12.02 -21.69
CA HIS A 126 -30.04 -12.06 -21.33
C HIS A 126 -30.21 -11.54 -19.89
N VAL A 127 -31.43 -11.13 -19.57
CA VAL A 127 -31.86 -10.81 -18.20
C VAL A 127 -33.09 -11.59 -17.81
N SER A 128 -33.24 -11.79 -16.51
CA SER A 128 -34.45 -12.29 -15.87
C SER A 128 -34.66 -11.55 -14.55
N PHE A 129 -35.92 -11.35 -14.16
CA PHE A 129 -36.29 -10.63 -12.95
C PHE A 129 -37.03 -11.54 -11.99
N LEU A 130 -36.77 -11.42 -10.68
CA LEU A 130 -37.55 -12.12 -9.67
C LEU A 130 -38.94 -11.50 -9.59
N GLU A 131 -39.96 -12.24 -10.04
CA GLU A 131 -41.35 -11.82 -10.13
C GLU A 131 -42.24 -12.89 -9.49
N SER A 132 -43.09 -12.51 -8.54
CA SER A 132 -44.05 -13.42 -7.90
C SER A 132 -43.42 -14.70 -7.30
N GLY A 133 -42.17 -14.63 -6.85
CA GLY A 133 -41.47 -15.74 -6.19
C GLY A 133 -40.69 -16.68 -7.11
N GLN A 134 -40.55 -16.36 -8.40
CA GLN A 134 -39.72 -17.09 -9.36
C GLN A 134 -39.08 -16.11 -10.36
N PHE A 135 -38.02 -16.52 -11.04
CA PHE A 135 -37.39 -15.72 -12.08
C PHE A 135 -38.22 -15.73 -13.37
N SER A 136 -38.37 -14.57 -14.02
CA SER A 136 -39.07 -14.44 -15.30
C SER A 136 -38.34 -15.23 -16.40
N PRO A 137 -39.00 -15.54 -17.53
CA PRO A 137 -38.28 -16.06 -18.70
C PRO A 137 -37.12 -15.14 -19.11
N LEU A 138 -36.06 -15.75 -19.66
CA LEU A 138 -34.88 -15.02 -20.14
C LEU A 138 -35.25 -14.08 -21.30
N VAL A 139 -34.96 -12.79 -21.15
CA VAL A 139 -35.17 -11.76 -22.17
C VAL A 139 -33.81 -11.28 -22.68
N PRO A 140 -33.55 -11.27 -24.01
CA PRO A 140 -32.29 -10.76 -24.53
C PRO A 140 -32.15 -9.25 -24.25
N VAL A 141 -30.95 -8.82 -23.86
CA VAL A 141 -30.67 -7.38 -23.72
C VAL A 141 -30.55 -6.71 -25.09
N VAL A 142 -30.89 -5.44 -25.15
CA VAL A 142 -30.80 -4.61 -26.34
C VAL A 142 -29.62 -3.67 -26.17
N ILE A 143 -28.49 -4.01 -26.80
CA ILE A 143 -27.29 -3.17 -26.84
C ILE A 143 -27.41 -2.13 -27.96
N ASP A 144 -26.93 -0.90 -27.69
CA ASP A 144 -26.83 0.20 -28.63
C ASP A 144 -26.29 -0.25 -30.00
N ALA A 145 -26.97 0.18 -31.08
CA ALA A 145 -26.62 -0.20 -32.44
C ALA A 145 -25.21 0.25 -32.84
N ALA A 146 -24.65 1.26 -32.19
CA ALA A 146 -23.30 1.76 -32.47
C ALA A 146 -22.18 0.75 -32.14
N ILE A 147 -22.40 -0.15 -31.17
CA ILE A 147 -21.38 -1.11 -30.71
C ILE A 147 -21.77 -2.58 -30.92
N ARG A 148 -23.01 -2.84 -31.36
CA ARG A 148 -23.55 -4.19 -31.54
C ARG A 148 -22.73 -5.00 -32.54
N SER A 149 -22.18 -6.14 -32.10
CA SER A 149 -21.38 -7.06 -32.92
C SER A 149 -22.08 -8.40 -33.19
N GLY A 150 -23.14 -8.74 -32.45
CA GLY A 150 -23.73 -10.08 -32.47
C GLY A 150 -22.94 -11.11 -31.66
N ARG A 151 -21.89 -10.66 -30.97
CA ARG A 151 -21.16 -11.39 -29.93
C ARG A 151 -21.08 -10.59 -28.62
N ASP A 152 -22.03 -9.66 -28.45
CA ASP A 152 -22.03 -8.69 -27.37
C ASP A 152 -22.16 -9.39 -26.01
N TRP A 153 -21.19 -9.19 -25.13
CA TRP A 153 -21.19 -9.75 -23.78
C TRP A 153 -21.13 -8.64 -22.74
N LEU A 154 -22.24 -8.41 -22.06
CA LEU A 154 -22.31 -7.49 -20.92
C LEU A 154 -21.89 -8.24 -19.65
N TRP A 155 -20.78 -7.82 -19.03
CA TRP A 155 -20.16 -8.57 -17.93
C TRP A 155 -20.96 -8.53 -16.62
N ARG A 156 -21.34 -7.34 -16.16
CA ARG A 156 -22.06 -7.07 -14.89
C ARG A 156 -22.71 -5.68 -14.99
N VAL A 157 -23.76 -5.45 -14.20
CA VAL A 157 -24.39 -4.14 -14.01
C VAL A 157 -24.26 -3.66 -12.56
N THR A 158 -23.89 -2.39 -12.38
CA THR A 158 -23.85 -1.67 -11.11
C THR A 158 -24.86 -0.53 -11.14
N TRP A 159 -25.76 -0.48 -10.16
CA TRP A 159 -26.84 0.52 -10.11
C TRP A 159 -26.47 1.69 -9.20
N ARG A 160 -26.65 2.93 -9.68
CA ARG A 160 -26.48 4.18 -8.92
C ARG A 160 -27.36 5.28 -9.50
N ASP A 161 -27.99 6.08 -8.64
CA ASP A 161 -28.75 7.28 -9.00
C ASP A 161 -29.79 7.06 -10.13
N GLY A 162 -30.53 5.95 -10.08
CA GLY A 162 -31.58 5.63 -11.06
C GLY A 162 -31.09 4.96 -12.35
N LYS A 163 -29.79 4.71 -12.49
CA LYS A 163 -29.19 4.12 -13.69
C LYS A 163 -28.34 2.89 -13.35
N GLY A 164 -28.36 1.90 -14.24
CA GLY A 164 -27.43 0.78 -14.24
C GLY A 164 -26.28 1.04 -15.20
N TYR A 165 -25.05 0.72 -14.80
CA TYR A 165 -23.84 0.88 -15.60
C TYR A 165 -23.13 -0.45 -15.76
N GLY A 166 -22.59 -0.74 -16.94
CA GLY A 166 -21.83 -1.96 -17.19
C GLY A 166 -20.92 -1.83 -18.40
N VAL A 167 -20.09 -2.85 -18.62
CA VAL A 167 -19.16 -2.89 -19.75
C VAL A 167 -19.54 -4.05 -20.67
N VAL A 168 -19.76 -3.72 -21.94
CA VAL A 168 -19.91 -4.68 -23.03
C VAL A 168 -18.55 -4.90 -23.66
N TYR A 169 -18.14 -6.15 -23.84
CA TYR A 169 -16.92 -6.53 -24.56
C TYR A 169 -17.23 -7.50 -25.70
N GLU A 170 -16.19 -7.86 -26.48
CA GLU A 170 -16.34 -8.49 -27.81
C GLU A 170 -17.20 -7.63 -28.77
N GLY A 171 -17.22 -6.31 -28.54
CA GLY A 171 -17.84 -5.34 -29.44
C GLY A 171 -17.08 -5.21 -30.76
N VAL A 172 -17.44 -4.20 -31.57
CA VAL A 172 -16.72 -3.90 -32.82
C VAL A 172 -15.21 -3.80 -32.55
N ASN A 173 -14.38 -4.47 -33.37
CA ASN A 173 -12.93 -4.58 -33.19
C ASN A 173 -12.46 -5.17 -31.85
N LYS A 174 -13.30 -5.94 -31.15
CA LYS A 174 -13.01 -6.52 -29.83
C LYS A 174 -12.69 -5.48 -28.75
N SER A 175 -13.29 -4.29 -28.86
CA SER A 175 -13.20 -3.25 -27.84
C SER A 175 -14.11 -3.52 -26.65
N ALA A 176 -13.84 -2.86 -25.51
CA ALA A 176 -14.76 -2.74 -24.39
C ALA A 176 -15.46 -1.38 -24.43
N SER A 177 -16.76 -1.34 -24.13
CA SER A 177 -17.57 -0.11 -24.15
C SER A 177 -18.42 0.01 -22.88
N LEU A 178 -18.38 1.19 -22.27
CA LEU A 178 -19.21 1.54 -21.13
C LEU A 178 -20.62 1.87 -21.61
N VAL A 179 -21.61 1.23 -21.02
CA VAL A 179 -23.02 1.40 -21.32
C VAL A 179 -23.82 1.74 -20.05
N GLU A 180 -24.97 2.37 -20.24
CA GLU A 180 -25.95 2.62 -19.19
C GLU A 180 -27.36 2.13 -19.55
N THR A 181 -28.17 1.86 -18.54
CA THR A 181 -29.57 1.43 -18.66
C THR A 181 -30.43 2.05 -17.56
N GLU A 182 -31.74 2.18 -17.80
CA GLU A 182 -32.74 2.56 -16.79
C GLU A 182 -33.62 1.38 -16.37
N ASP A 183 -33.72 0.33 -17.19
CA ASP A 183 -34.67 -0.78 -17.02
C ASP A 183 -34.02 -2.16 -16.91
N GLY A 184 -32.71 -2.26 -17.17
CA GLY A 184 -31.95 -3.49 -17.16
C GLY A 184 -31.99 -4.25 -18.50
N VAL A 185 -32.78 -3.80 -19.47
CA VAL A 185 -33.00 -4.46 -20.75
C VAL A 185 -32.37 -3.67 -21.89
N HIS A 186 -32.54 -2.35 -21.92
CA HIS A 186 -32.04 -1.48 -22.98
C HIS A 186 -30.80 -0.73 -22.52
N TYR A 187 -29.69 -0.91 -23.23
CA TYR A 187 -28.38 -0.34 -22.89
C TYR A 187 -27.92 0.65 -23.96
N ARG A 188 -27.70 1.90 -23.55
CA ARG A 188 -27.17 2.98 -24.37
C ARG A 188 -25.66 3.10 -24.19
N LEU A 189 -24.93 3.39 -25.27
CA LEU A 189 -23.50 3.68 -25.21
C LEU A 189 -23.23 4.99 -24.47
N ILE A 190 -22.28 4.97 -23.52
CA ILE A 190 -21.66 6.19 -22.97
C ILE A 190 -20.40 6.51 -23.76
N THR A 191 -19.44 5.57 -23.76
CA THR A 191 -18.16 5.72 -24.44
C THR A 191 -17.50 4.36 -24.70
N THR A 192 -16.63 4.28 -25.70
CA THR A 192 -15.73 3.14 -25.89
C THR A 192 -14.47 3.37 -25.06
N LEU A 193 -14.06 2.37 -24.29
CA LEU A 193 -12.93 2.46 -23.39
C LEU A 193 -11.61 2.31 -24.16
N ASP A 194 -10.71 3.26 -24.00
CA ASP A 194 -9.36 3.22 -24.59
C ASP A 194 -8.43 2.32 -23.77
N VAL A 195 -8.64 1.01 -23.90
CA VAL A 195 -7.83 -0.03 -23.25
C VAL A 195 -7.33 -1.00 -24.32
N ASP A 196 -6.02 -1.16 -24.42
CA ASP A 196 -5.38 -2.10 -25.35
C ASP A 196 -5.38 -3.54 -24.82
N GLY A 197 -4.82 -4.47 -25.59
CA GLY A 197 -4.63 -5.86 -25.15
C GLY A 197 -5.93 -6.66 -25.04
N ARG A 198 -6.91 -6.39 -25.92
CA ARG A 198 -8.21 -7.08 -25.98
C ARG A 198 -8.92 -7.09 -24.61
N PRO A 199 -9.43 -5.93 -24.16
CA PRO A 199 -10.14 -5.82 -22.89
C PRO A 199 -11.42 -6.66 -22.91
N ASN A 200 -11.71 -7.32 -21.79
CA ASN A 200 -12.92 -8.14 -21.63
C ASN A 200 -13.66 -7.89 -20.31
N GLU A 201 -13.59 -8.83 -19.36
CA GLU A 201 -14.32 -8.82 -18.09
C GLU A 201 -13.96 -7.59 -17.26
N ALA A 202 -14.98 -6.82 -16.85
CA ALA A 202 -14.76 -5.52 -16.23
C ALA A 202 -15.82 -5.18 -15.19
N THR A 203 -15.39 -4.79 -14.00
CA THR A 203 -16.30 -4.44 -12.91
C THR A 203 -16.33 -2.94 -12.69
N VAL A 204 -17.51 -2.34 -12.89
CA VAL A 204 -17.80 -0.92 -12.63
C VAL A 204 -18.15 -0.72 -11.16
N ARG A 205 -17.51 0.24 -10.50
CA ARG A 205 -17.85 0.71 -9.16
C ARG A 205 -17.73 2.23 -9.08
N PHE A 206 -17.95 2.75 -7.89
CA PHE A 206 -18.14 4.16 -7.62
C PHE A 206 -17.40 4.52 -6.34
N LEU A 207 -16.63 5.60 -6.41
CA LEU A 207 -15.95 6.22 -5.27
C LEU A 207 -16.90 7.17 -4.52
N GLU A 208 -16.51 7.55 -3.30
CA GLU A 208 -17.31 8.42 -2.41
C GLU A 208 -17.62 9.77 -3.07
N ASN A 209 -16.64 10.33 -3.78
CA ASN A 209 -16.76 11.61 -4.48
C ASN A 209 -17.68 11.58 -5.72
N GLY A 210 -18.17 10.42 -6.14
CA GLY A 210 -19.02 10.29 -7.33
C GLY A 210 -18.31 9.78 -8.59
N ASP A 211 -16.99 9.67 -8.56
CA ASP A 211 -16.20 9.16 -9.68
C ASP A 211 -16.49 7.69 -9.90
N MET A 212 -16.42 7.29 -11.17
CA MET A 212 -16.54 5.89 -11.57
C MET A 212 -15.15 5.26 -11.61
N CYS A 213 -15.05 4.03 -11.13
CA CYS A 213 -13.85 3.22 -11.26
C CYS A 213 -14.15 1.89 -11.96
N ILE A 214 -13.19 1.39 -12.74
CA ILE A 214 -13.29 0.12 -13.47
C ILE A 214 -12.02 -0.70 -13.24
N MET A 215 -12.21 -1.94 -12.77
CA MET A 215 -11.17 -2.97 -12.84
C MET A 215 -11.37 -3.81 -14.10
N GLN A 216 -10.43 -3.74 -15.03
CA GLN A 216 -10.53 -4.27 -16.39
C GLN A 216 -9.51 -5.39 -16.63
N ARG A 217 -10.00 -6.58 -17.00
CA ARG A 217 -9.16 -7.69 -17.48
C ARG A 217 -8.82 -7.51 -18.97
N ARG A 218 -7.67 -8.06 -19.36
CA ARG A 218 -7.11 -8.08 -20.72
C ARG A 218 -6.61 -9.49 -21.09
N GLU A 219 -6.70 -9.85 -22.37
CA GLU A 219 -6.25 -11.16 -22.88
C GLU A 219 -4.95 -11.13 -23.69
N GLU A 220 -4.58 -9.99 -24.22
CA GLU A 220 -3.44 -9.81 -25.12
C GLU A 220 -2.46 -8.76 -24.55
N GLY A 221 -1.33 -8.56 -25.22
CA GLY A 221 -0.23 -7.75 -24.71
C GLY A 221 0.44 -8.40 -23.49
N ASN A 222 0.72 -7.61 -22.45
CA ASN A 222 1.27 -8.10 -21.19
C ASN A 222 0.24 -8.79 -20.28
N GLN A 223 -1.05 -8.79 -20.65
CA GLN A 223 -2.16 -9.39 -19.90
C GLN A 223 -2.38 -8.86 -18.47
N LEU A 224 -1.67 -7.80 -18.06
CA LEU A 224 -1.88 -7.19 -16.74
C LEU A 224 -3.25 -6.52 -16.69
N GLY A 225 -3.89 -6.59 -15.53
CA GLY A 225 -5.15 -5.88 -15.26
C GLY A 225 -4.96 -4.37 -15.31
N PHE A 226 -6.05 -3.64 -15.57
CA PHE A 226 -6.07 -2.18 -15.60
C PHE A 226 -7.04 -1.64 -14.54
N TRP A 227 -6.62 -0.59 -13.83
CA TRP A 227 -7.47 0.22 -12.96
C TRP A 227 -7.76 1.55 -13.66
N GLY A 228 -9.04 1.82 -13.94
CA GLY A 228 -9.50 3.04 -14.58
C GLY A 228 -10.31 3.90 -13.63
N THR A 229 -10.13 5.22 -13.68
CA THR A 229 -11.00 6.19 -13.01
C THR A 229 -11.50 7.26 -13.97
N SER A 230 -12.70 7.77 -13.71
CA SER A 230 -13.32 8.81 -14.53
C SER A 230 -14.31 9.64 -13.71
N GLU A 231 -14.17 10.96 -13.82
CA GLU A 231 -15.16 11.91 -13.31
C GLU A 231 -16.41 11.93 -14.20
N LYS A 232 -17.55 12.39 -13.66
CA LYS A 232 -18.75 12.64 -14.48
C LYS A 232 -18.41 13.62 -15.63
N PRO A 233 -18.91 13.40 -16.86
CA PRO A 233 -19.94 12.43 -17.28
C PRO A 233 -19.39 11.08 -17.80
N TYR A 234 -18.20 10.66 -17.34
CA TYR A 234 -17.59 9.36 -17.61
C TYR A 234 -17.10 9.14 -19.05
N LEU A 235 -16.72 10.22 -19.73
CA LEU A 235 -16.28 10.19 -21.14
C LEU A 235 -14.77 10.05 -21.29
N ALA A 236 -13.98 10.55 -20.34
CA ALA A 236 -12.52 10.55 -20.36
C ALA A 236 -11.99 9.73 -19.19
N TRP A 237 -11.10 8.78 -19.47
CA TRP A 237 -10.64 7.80 -18.51
C TRP A 237 -9.14 7.92 -18.27
N ASN A 238 -8.75 7.83 -17.00
CA ASN A 238 -7.37 7.68 -16.60
C ASN A 238 -7.10 6.21 -16.26
N TRP A 239 -6.21 5.57 -17.02
CA TRP A 239 -5.90 4.14 -16.87
C TRP A 239 -4.52 3.94 -16.26
N ARG A 240 -4.43 3.04 -15.28
CA ARG A 240 -3.19 2.59 -14.67
C ARG A 240 -3.04 1.08 -14.80
N PRO A 241 -1.91 0.55 -15.29
CA PRO A 241 -1.66 -0.88 -15.28
C PRO A 241 -1.49 -1.37 -13.85
N MET A 242 -2.04 -2.54 -13.56
CA MET A 242 -1.86 -3.26 -12.30
C MET A 242 -0.65 -4.20 -12.39
N ASN A 243 -0.19 -4.72 -11.25
CA ASN A 243 0.99 -5.60 -11.19
C ASN A 243 0.68 -7.10 -11.37
N PHE A 244 -0.57 -7.45 -11.67
CA PHE A 244 -1.00 -8.84 -11.82
C PHE A 244 -2.04 -9.01 -12.94
N ARG A 245 -2.09 -10.21 -13.50
CA ARG A 245 -3.13 -10.64 -14.44
C ARG A 245 -4.42 -10.94 -13.69
N LEU A 246 -5.54 -10.54 -14.28
CA LEU A 246 -6.88 -10.77 -13.74
C LEU A 246 -7.56 -11.99 -14.38
N GLY A 247 -8.52 -12.58 -13.67
CA GLY A 247 -9.40 -13.62 -14.18
C GLY A 247 -10.71 -13.67 -13.39
N GLY A 248 -11.80 -13.18 -13.99
CA GLY A 248 -13.11 -13.05 -13.37
C GLY A 248 -13.19 -11.98 -12.27
N PRO A 249 -12.69 -10.74 -12.46
CA PRO A 249 -12.58 -9.78 -11.37
C PRO A 249 -13.94 -9.27 -10.89
N ASP A 250 -14.11 -9.14 -9.57
CA ASP A 250 -15.15 -8.34 -8.92
C ASP A 250 -14.53 -7.41 -7.88
N VAL A 251 -15.20 -6.30 -7.61
CA VAL A 251 -14.68 -5.20 -6.79
C VAL A 251 -15.75 -4.77 -5.80
N MET A 252 -15.34 -4.39 -4.59
CA MET A 252 -16.19 -3.77 -3.58
C MET A 252 -15.45 -2.56 -3.01
N VAL A 253 -16.07 -1.38 -3.11
CA VAL A 253 -15.56 -0.16 -2.49
C VAL A 253 -16.17 -0.08 -1.09
N LEU A 254 -15.35 -0.23 -0.05
CA LEU A 254 -15.78 -0.02 1.34
C LEU A 254 -15.68 1.46 1.69
N ASP A 255 -14.57 2.07 1.28
CA ASP A 255 -14.31 3.49 1.26
C ASP A 255 -13.23 3.79 0.20
N ASP A 256 -12.90 5.07 0.01
CA ASP A 256 -11.92 5.53 -0.97
C ASP A 256 -10.49 4.97 -0.77
N TYR A 257 -10.17 4.46 0.42
CA TYR A 257 -8.85 3.93 0.77
C TYR A 257 -8.83 2.42 1.06
N THR A 258 -10.00 1.78 1.05
CA THR A 258 -10.18 0.35 1.27
C THR A 258 -11.12 -0.19 0.20
N ILE A 259 -10.52 -0.59 -0.92
CA ILE A 259 -11.19 -1.27 -2.02
C ILE A 259 -10.78 -2.74 -1.99
N LEU A 260 -11.75 -3.62 -1.85
CA LEU A 260 -11.54 -5.05 -2.02
C LEU A 260 -11.71 -5.41 -3.48
N ALA A 261 -10.84 -6.29 -3.96
CA ALA A 261 -11.04 -6.97 -5.22
C ALA A 261 -10.83 -8.46 -5.06
N GLY A 262 -11.47 -9.23 -5.93
CA GLY A 262 -11.36 -10.67 -5.95
C GLY A 262 -11.10 -11.10 -7.38
N THR A 263 -10.12 -11.96 -7.59
CA THR A 263 -9.72 -12.40 -8.93
C THR A 263 -8.97 -13.72 -8.87
N ARG A 264 -8.81 -14.35 -10.04
CA ARG A 264 -7.81 -15.39 -10.25
C ARG A 264 -6.45 -14.72 -10.29
N THR A 265 -5.51 -15.22 -9.50
CA THR A 265 -4.09 -14.96 -9.66
C THR A 265 -3.42 -16.16 -10.30
N TYR A 266 -2.34 -15.89 -11.05
CA TYR A 266 -1.61 -16.88 -11.83
C TYR A 266 -0.23 -17.05 -11.21
N ALA A 267 -0.10 -17.98 -10.27
CA ALA A 267 1.17 -18.29 -9.62
C ALA A 267 1.87 -19.46 -10.32
N ALA A 268 3.19 -19.59 -10.11
CA ALA A 268 3.99 -20.69 -10.65
C ALA A 268 3.49 -22.07 -10.15
N GLU A 269 2.93 -22.12 -8.94
CA GLU A 269 2.37 -23.32 -8.31
C GLU A 269 0.93 -23.64 -8.77
N GLY A 270 0.36 -22.80 -9.66
CA GLY A 270 -0.97 -22.96 -10.21
C GLY A 270 -1.90 -21.79 -9.89
N ASN A 271 -3.11 -21.84 -10.45
CA ASN A 271 -4.10 -20.79 -10.26
C ASN A 271 -4.62 -20.77 -8.81
N ARG A 272 -4.86 -19.57 -8.30
CA ARG A 272 -5.50 -19.32 -6.99
C ARG A 272 -6.61 -18.28 -7.16
N THR A 273 -7.58 -18.30 -6.27
CA THR A 273 -8.52 -17.21 -6.06
C THR A 273 -7.99 -16.36 -4.92
N SER A 274 -7.73 -15.09 -5.19
CA SER A 274 -7.14 -14.17 -4.22
C SER A 274 -8.09 -13.01 -3.94
N ILE A 275 -8.12 -12.63 -2.67
CA ILE A 275 -8.68 -11.38 -2.18
C ILE A 275 -7.54 -10.38 -2.19
N LEU A 276 -7.79 -9.22 -2.79
CA LEU A 276 -6.88 -8.11 -2.91
C LEU A 276 -7.43 -6.95 -2.09
N ALA A 277 -6.54 -6.17 -1.48
CA ALA A 277 -6.89 -4.90 -0.86
C ALA A 277 -6.13 -3.78 -1.57
N GLY A 278 -6.83 -2.69 -1.86
CA GLY A 278 -6.23 -1.52 -2.47
C GLY A 278 -6.96 -0.23 -2.16
N ASN A 279 -6.70 0.80 -2.96
CA ASN A 279 -7.22 2.15 -2.77
C ASN A 279 -7.75 2.75 -4.10
N ARG A 280 -8.33 3.95 -4.03
CA ARG A 280 -8.79 4.72 -5.21
C ARG A 280 -7.70 4.98 -6.27
N PHE A 281 -6.43 4.94 -5.89
CA PHE A 281 -5.29 5.20 -6.78
C PHE A 281 -4.87 3.99 -7.61
N GLY A 282 -5.41 2.80 -7.31
CA GLY A 282 -5.12 1.56 -8.04
C GLY A 282 -3.98 0.74 -7.47
N ASP A 283 -3.51 1.06 -6.26
CA ASP A 283 -2.48 0.27 -5.57
C ASP A 283 -3.15 -0.90 -4.86
N PHE A 284 -3.01 -2.10 -5.43
CA PHE A 284 -3.60 -3.33 -4.90
C PHE A 284 -2.52 -4.35 -4.56
N ASP A 285 -2.65 -4.97 -3.40
CA ASP A 285 -1.82 -6.09 -2.95
C ASP A 285 -2.69 -7.31 -2.63
N VAL A 286 -2.09 -8.50 -2.72
CA VAL A 286 -2.76 -9.74 -2.30
C VAL A 286 -2.92 -9.71 -0.78
N LEU A 287 -4.16 -9.63 -0.33
CA LEU A 287 -4.51 -9.66 1.09
C LEU A 287 -4.56 -11.10 1.61
N PHE A 288 -5.21 -11.99 0.86
CA PHE A 288 -5.41 -13.38 1.28
C PHE A 288 -5.71 -14.28 0.08
N GLU A 289 -5.12 -15.46 0.03
CA GLU A 289 -5.49 -16.49 -0.94
C GLU A 289 -6.41 -17.52 -0.29
N VAL A 290 -7.64 -17.64 -0.79
CA VAL A 290 -8.57 -18.65 -0.29
C VAL A 290 -8.16 -20.04 -0.79
N PRO A 291 -8.42 -21.13 -0.04
CA PRO A 291 -8.24 -22.50 -0.52
C PRO A 291 -8.94 -22.68 -1.87
N SER A 292 -8.11 -22.86 -2.89
CA SER A 292 -8.51 -22.88 -4.28
C SER A 292 -7.41 -23.47 -5.17
N GLY A 293 -7.79 -23.94 -6.35
CA GLY A 293 -6.90 -24.63 -7.27
C GLY A 293 -7.66 -25.19 -8.46
N GLY A 294 -6.91 -25.61 -9.48
CA GLY A 294 -7.45 -26.04 -10.76
C GLY A 294 -8.17 -24.90 -11.47
N ASP A 295 -9.43 -25.13 -11.84
CA ASP A 295 -10.32 -24.08 -12.33
C ASP A 295 -11.04 -23.44 -11.13
N CYS A 296 -10.83 -22.13 -10.94
CA CYS A 296 -11.33 -21.37 -9.79
C CYS A 296 -11.48 -19.87 -10.11
N SER A 297 -12.09 -19.09 -9.22
CA SER A 297 -12.28 -17.62 -9.24
C SER A 297 -13.75 -17.19 -9.35
N TYR A 298 -13.99 -16.11 -10.11
CA TYR A 298 -15.24 -15.37 -10.31
C TYR A 298 -15.89 -14.98 -9.00
N PRO A 299 -15.14 -14.33 -8.09
CA PRO A 299 -15.71 -13.98 -6.82
C PRO A 299 -16.86 -12.98 -6.97
N ALA A 300 -17.73 -12.96 -5.98
CA ALA A 300 -18.70 -11.89 -5.83
C ALA A 300 -18.86 -11.50 -4.37
N PHE A 301 -18.71 -10.21 -4.11
CA PHE A 301 -18.73 -9.65 -2.77
C PHE A 301 -20.12 -9.17 -2.35
N TRP A 302 -20.36 -9.24 -1.04
CA TRP A 302 -21.50 -8.59 -0.40
C TRP A 302 -21.18 -8.18 1.04
N GLU A 303 -21.68 -7.02 1.47
CA GLU A 303 -21.51 -6.54 2.85
C GLU A 303 -22.46 -7.25 3.82
N ASN A 304 -21.95 -7.72 4.96
CA ASN A 304 -22.76 -8.39 5.98
C ASN A 304 -22.34 -7.97 7.41
N GLY A 305 -22.74 -6.77 7.82
CA GLY A 305 -22.41 -6.26 9.16
C GLY A 305 -20.91 -5.99 9.33
N GLU A 306 -20.27 -6.66 10.29
CA GLU A 306 -18.81 -6.56 10.52
C GLU A 306 -17.98 -7.46 9.60
N ASP A 307 -18.64 -8.26 8.76
CA ASP A 307 -18.00 -9.16 7.81
C ASP A 307 -18.33 -8.78 6.37
N ILE A 308 -17.47 -9.24 5.45
CA ILE A 308 -17.68 -9.24 4.02
C ILE A 308 -17.83 -10.68 3.57
N LEU A 309 -18.92 -10.97 2.86
CA LEU A 309 -19.12 -12.25 2.20
C LEU A 309 -18.49 -12.23 0.81
N MET A 310 -17.79 -13.29 0.45
CA MET A 310 -17.29 -13.51 -0.91
C MET A 310 -17.64 -14.92 -1.36
N SER A 311 -18.56 -15.04 -2.32
CA SER A 311 -18.74 -16.31 -3.04
C SER A 311 -17.58 -16.52 -4.03
N TYR A 312 -17.14 -17.75 -4.26
CA TYR A 312 -16.22 -18.11 -5.34
C TYR A 312 -16.40 -19.59 -5.71
N TYR A 313 -15.82 -20.04 -6.83
CA TYR A 313 -15.79 -21.46 -7.17
C TYR A 313 -14.37 -22.02 -7.22
N SER A 314 -14.22 -23.33 -7.01
CA SER A 314 -12.94 -24.01 -7.22
C SER A 314 -13.09 -25.52 -7.42
N SER A 315 -12.18 -26.12 -8.19
CA SER A 315 -12.04 -27.57 -8.40
C SER A 315 -10.91 -28.22 -7.59
N HIS A 316 -10.41 -27.59 -6.52
CA HIS A 316 -9.28 -28.14 -5.74
C HIS A 316 -9.60 -29.42 -4.96
N GLU A 317 -10.89 -29.70 -4.72
CA GLU A 317 -11.38 -30.90 -4.02
C GLU A 317 -12.15 -31.85 -4.96
N GLY A 318 -11.81 -31.87 -6.25
CA GLY A 318 -12.46 -32.70 -7.27
C GLY A 318 -13.34 -31.88 -8.20
N ASN A 319 -14.64 -32.18 -8.28
CA ASN A 319 -15.57 -31.41 -9.13
C ASN A 319 -15.65 -29.96 -8.66
N ALA A 320 -15.85 -29.02 -9.59
CA ALA A 320 -15.95 -27.62 -9.24
C ALA A 320 -17.16 -27.38 -8.31
N GLY A 321 -16.86 -26.88 -7.11
CA GLY A 321 -17.83 -26.54 -6.08
C GLY A 321 -17.90 -25.03 -5.83
N ILE A 322 -18.97 -24.60 -5.17
CA ILE A 322 -19.20 -23.22 -4.77
C ILE A 322 -18.86 -23.07 -3.29
N TYR A 323 -18.10 -22.04 -2.98
CA TYR A 323 -17.60 -21.71 -1.66
C TYR A 323 -18.02 -20.30 -1.28
N LEU A 324 -18.17 -20.07 0.02
CA LEU A 324 -18.41 -18.78 0.63
C LEU A 324 -17.30 -18.51 1.64
N ALA A 325 -16.62 -17.39 1.47
CA ALA A 325 -15.69 -16.83 2.44
C ALA A 325 -16.37 -15.72 3.24
N GLU A 326 -16.24 -15.75 4.56
CA GLU A 326 -16.64 -14.69 5.49
C GLU A 326 -15.36 -14.01 5.98
N ILE A 327 -15.17 -12.75 5.64
CA ILE A 327 -13.94 -11.97 5.83
C ILE A 327 -14.21 -10.84 6.81
N SER A 328 -13.53 -10.81 7.94
CA SER A 328 -13.73 -9.73 8.93
C SER A 328 -13.25 -8.37 8.40
N LYS A 329 -14.05 -7.32 8.56
CA LYS A 329 -13.63 -5.93 8.28
C LYS A 329 -12.47 -5.49 9.17
N ASP A 330 -12.40 -5.99 10.41
CA ASP A 330 -11.29 -5.74 11.31
C ASP A 330 -9.98 -6.33 10.77
N PHE A 331 -10.02 -7.53 10.18
CA PHE A 331 -8.86 -8.11 9.49
C PHE A 331 -8.42 -7.25 8.29
N ILE A 332 -9.37 -6.78 7.47
CA ILE A 332 -9.06 -5.90 6.32
C ILE A 332 -8.46 -4.58 6.78
N ARG A 333 -8.93 -3.99 7.88
CA ARG A 333 -8.35 -2.76 8.44
C ARG A 333 -6.94 -3.00 8.98
N LYS A 334 -6.76 -4.06 9.77
CA LYS A 334 -5.47 -4.40 10.38
C LYS A 334 -4.39 -4.74 9.36
N SER A 335 -4.75 -5.29 8.20
CA SER A 335 -3.79 -5.54 7.14
C SER A 335 -3.27 -4.28 6.44
N ARG A 336 -3.96 -3.13 6.56
CA ARG A 336 -3.51 -1.85 5.99
C ARG A 336 -2.39 -1.22 6.81
N THR A 337 -2.46 -1.39 8.13
CA THR A 337 -1.42 -0.94 9.07
C THR A 337 -1.13 -2.07 10.04
N PRO A 338 -0.34 -3.08 9.60
CA PRO A 338 0.08 -4.15 10.47
C PRO A 338 0.90 -3.62 11.67
N TRP A 339 1.19 -4.48 12.63
CA TRP A 339 2.12 -4.15 13.69
C TRP A 339 3.56 -4.26 13.21
N LEU A 340 4.35 -3.22 13.46
CA LEU A 340 5.76 -3.21 13.09
C LEU A 340 6.64 -3.89 14.14
N LYS A 341 7.70 -4.55 13.68
CA LYS A 341 8.78 -5.11 14.49
C LYS A 341 10.14 -4.85 13.84
N ILE A 342 11.21 -4.99 14.61
CA ILE A 342 12.58 -4.93 14.11
C ILE A 342 12.91 -6.26 13.42
N SER A 343 13.59 -6.21 12.26
CA SER A 343 14.05 -7.41 11.55
C SER A 343 14.97 -8.27 12.42
N GLU A 344 15.06 -9.56 12.13
CA GLU A 344 15.93 -10.49 12.88
C GLU A 344 17.40 -10.05 12.89
N ASP A 345 17.89 -9.47 11.79
CA ASP A 345 19.25 -8.94 11.68
C ASP A 345 19.42 -7.51 12.24
N ALA A 346 18.35 -6.93 12.78
CA ALA A 346 18.29 -5.57 13.33
C ALA A 346 18.73 -4.46 12.36
N ARG A 347 18.55 -4.66 11.04
CA ARG A 347 18.95 -3.68 10.01
C ARG A 347 17.80 -2.90 9.40
N TYR A 348 16.57 -3.41 9.49
CA TYR A 348 15.38 -2.78 8.92
C TYR A 348 14.14 -3.11 9.75
N ILE A 349 12.98 -2.66 9.28
CA ILE A 349 11.67 -2.85 9.93
C ILE A 349 10.88 -3.87 9.11
N THR A 350 10.12 -4.72 9.78
CA THR A 350 9.15 -5.62 9.16
C THR A 350 7.77 -5.45 9.79
N ASP A 351 6.74 -5.94 9.11
CA ASP A 351 5.43 -6.18 9.71
C ASP A 351 5.44 -7.44 10.61
N GLU A 352 4.33 -7.77 11.29
CA GLU A 352 4.31 -8.97 12.14
C GLU A 352 4.51 -10.28 11.38
N ASN A 353 4.29 -10.26 10.06
CA ASN A 353 4.40 -11.40 9.13
C ASN A 353 5.76 -11.46 8.43
N ASP A 354 6.74 -10.66 8.86
CA ASP A 354 8.10 -10.61 8.31
C ASP A 354 8.23 -10.01 6.90
N HIS A 355 7.20 -9.31 6.39
CA HIS A 355 7.32 -8.52 5.18
C HIS A 355 8.12 -7.23 5.47
N PRO A 356 9.13 -6.89 4.64
CA PRO A 356 9.90 -5.66 4.81
C PRO A 356 9.02 -4.40 4.72
N PHE A 357 9.18 -3.50 5.68
CA PHE A 357 8.54 -2.19 5.70
C PHE A 357 9.52 -1.12 5.24
N PHE A 358 9.23 -0.48 4.11
CA PHE A 358 10.01 0.68 3.65
C PHE A 358 9.52 1.94 4.37
N TRP A 359 10.36 2.53 5.23
CA TRP A 359 10.08 3.84 5.80
C TRP A 359 10.37 4.93 4.77
N LEU A 360 9.30 5.45 4.17
CA LEU A 360 9.30 6.71 3.43
C LEU A 360 8.49 7.72 4.25
N GLY A 361 9.22 8.51 5.04
CA GLY A 361 8.67 9.51 5.95
C GLY A 361 8.34 10.81 5.24
N GLY A 362 7.32 11.51 5.70
CA GLY A 362 7.02 12.91 5.36
C GLY A 362 7.03 13.79 6.61
N THR A 363 7.81 14.86 6.61
CA THR A 363 7.87 15.81 7.71
C THR A 363 6.70 16.79 7.68
N ALA A 364 5.86 16.75 8.73
CA ALA A 364 4.74 17.64 8.92
C ALA A 364 4.61 18.02 10.41
N TRP A 365 5.65 18.63 10.97
CA TRP A 365 5.76 18.91 12.41
C TRP A 365 4.52 19.62 12.97
N GLU A 366 4.04 20.66 12.29
CA GLU A 366 2.93 21.48 12.75
C GLU A 366 1.54 20.96 12.31
N LEU A 367 1.42 19.73 11.79
CA LEU A 367 0.17 19.21 11.23
C LEU A 367 -1.00 19.26 12.23
N ILE A 368 -0.83 18.67 13.41
CA ILE A 368 -1.86 18.61 14.47
C ILE A 368 -2.18 20.02 14.99
N HIS A 369 -1.16 20.88 15.07
CA HIS A 369 -1.32 22.22 15.63
C HIS A 369 -2.01 23.17 14.65
N ARG A 370 -1.75 23.07 13.35
CA ARG A 370 -2.09 24.14 12.41
C ARG A 370 -3.18 23.84 11.40
N LEU A 371 -3.50 22.56 11.16
CA LEU A 371 -4.49 22.17 10.15
C LEU A 371 -5.85 21.91 10.79
N ASP A 372 -6.92 22.13 10.04
CA ASP A 372 -8.24 21.55 10.34
C ASP A 372 -8.36 20.13 9.77
N ARG A 373 -9.49 19.46 10.01
CA ARG A 373 -9.73 18.07 9.60
C ARG A 373 -9.73 17.92 8.07
N GLU A 374 -10.30 18.86 7.35
CA GLU A 374 -10.34 18.87 5.89
C GLU A 374 -8.94 19.04 5.29
N GLU A 375 -8.12 19.92 5.88
CA GLU A 375 -6.72 20.13 5.50
C GLU A 375 -5.83 18.94 5.85
N VAL A 376 -6.06 18.28 6.99
CA VAL A 376 -5.41 17.01 7.34
C VAL A 376 -5.69 15.95 6.28
N VAL A 377 -6.96 15.77 5.90
CA VAL A 377 -7.35 14.83 4.84
C VAL A 377 -6.66 15.18 3.52
N HIS A 378 -6.66 16.45 3.13
CA HIS A 378 -6.01 16.91 1.90
C HIS A 378 -4.50 16.61 1.89
N TYR A 379 -3.80 16.89 2.99
CA TYR A 379 -2.38 16.57 3.15
C TYR A 379 -2.13 15.06 3.06
N LEU A 380 -2.90 14.25 3.82
CA LEU A 380 -2.71 12.81 3.87
C LEU A 380 -3.04 12.12 2.54
N ASP A 381 -4.03 12.61 1.80
CA ASP A 381 -4.35 12.13 0.44
C ASP A 381 -3.17 12.33 -0.51
N ASP A 382 -2.57 13.51 -0.49
CA ASP A 382 -1.42 13.83 -1.33
C ASP A 382 -0.21 12.93 -0.99
N ARG A 383 0.07 12.75 0.31
CA ARG A 383 1.17 11.87 0.74
C ARG A 383 0.90 10.40 0.40
N SER A 384 -0.32 9.93 0.59
CA SER A 384 -0.73 8.56 0.22
C SER A 384 -0.58 8.32 -1.28
N ALA A 385 -1.04 9.25 -2.13
CA ALA A 385 -0.93 9.16 -3.58
C ALA A 385 0.52 9.10 -4.09
N LYS A 386 1.46 9.66 -3.32
CA LYS A 386 2.91 9.65 -3.61
C LYS A 386 3.64 8.46 -2.99
N GLY A 387 2.93 7.59 -2.27
CA GLY A 387 3.49 6.39 -1.66
C GLY A 387 4.27 6.64 -0.37
N PHE A 388 3.96 7.69 0.38
CA PHE A 388 4.51 7.84 1.74
C PHE A 388 3.95 6.77 2.68
N THR A 389 4.77 6.29 3.62
CA THR A 389 4.37 5.25 4.59
C THR A 389 4.34 5.76 6.02
N VAL A 390 5.07 6.83 6.34
CA VAL A 390 5.12 7.43 7.67
C VAL A 390 4.93 8.95 7.56
N ILE A 391 4.12 9.54 8.44
CA ILE A 391 4.04 11.00 8.62
C ILE A 391 4.58 11.33 9.99
N GLN A 392 5.63 12.16 10.05
CA GLN A 392 6.19 12.63 11.31
C GLN A 392 5.50 13.93 11.74
N THR A 393 4.91 13.96 12.94
CA THR A 393 4.23 15.14 13.52
C THR A 393 4.40 15.14 15.03
N VAL A 394 4.16 16.30 15.66
CA VAL A 394 4.32 16.47 17.11
C VAL A 394 3.01 16.87 17.79
N ILE A 395 2.77 16.34 19.00
CA ILE A 395 1.60 16.69 19.82
C ILE A 395 1.78 18.08 20.43
N LEU A 396 2.88 18.30 21.18
CA LEU A 396 3.23 19.60 21.76
C LEU A 396 4.21 20.33 20.83
N ALA A 397 3.67 21.11 19.89
CA ALA A 397 4.38 21.66 18.75
C ALA A 397 5.41 22.77 19.09
N GLU A 398 6.36 23.01 18.17
CA GLU A 398 7.47 23.94 18.35
C GLU A 398 7.01 25.41 18.34
N LEU A 399 6.15 25.77 17.38
CA LEU A 399 5.83 27.18 17.07
C LEU A 399 4.79 27.76 18.04
N ASP A 400 5.20 27.84 19.31
CA ASP A 400 4.39 28.26 20.48
C ASP A 400 3.13 27.39 20.68
N GLY A 401 3.21 26.10 20.34
CA GLY A 401 2.06 25.18 20.34
C GLY A 401 1.41 24.89 21.71
N LEU A 402 1.99 25.39 22.81
CA LEU A 402 1.32 25.36 24.13
C LEU A 402 0.41 26.58 24.33
N ASN A 403 0.75 27.74 23.76
CA ASN A 403 0.02 28.98 24.01
C ASN A 403 -0.78 29.48 22.81
N THR A 404 -0.38 29.11 21.60
CA THR A 404 -1.15 29.27 20.38
C THR A 404 -2.09 28.06 20.24
N PRO A 405 -3.41 28.27 20.13
CA PRO A 405 -4.35 27.18 19.95
C PRO A 405 -4.31 26.62 18.52
N ASN A 406 -4.84 25.41 18.35
CA ASN A 406 -5.05 24.82 17.04
C ASN A 406 -6.14 25.54 16.23
N SER A 407 -6.41 25.02 15.02
CA SER A 407 -7.46 25.50 14.10
C SER A 407 -8.87 25.58 14.73
N TYR A 408 -9.12 24.83 15.82
CA TYR A 408 -10.38 24.80 16.55
C TYR A 408 -10.39 25.66 17.81
N GLY A 409 -9.31 26.38 18.12
CA GLY A 409 -9.21 27.20 19.33
C GLY A 409 -8.73 26.42 20.57
N GLU A 410 -8.29 25.17 20.41
CA GLU A 410 -7.92 24.28 21.51
C GLU A 410 -6.40 24.25 21.72
N LYS A 411 -5.97 24.27 22.99
CA LYS A 411 -4.58 24.04 23.40
C LYS A 411 -4.38 22.59 23.81
N PRO A 412 -3.18 22.01 23.72
CA PRO A 412 -2.96 20.60 24.03
C PRO A 412 -3.08 20.26 25.52
N LEU A 413 -2.77 21.22 26.40
CA LEU A 413 -2.71 21.02 27.86
C LEU A 413 -3.56 22.07 28.58
N ILE A 414 -4.14 21.68 29.72
CA ILE A 414 -4.83 22.61 30.61
C ILE A 414 -3.79 23.30 31.50
N ASN A 415 -3.74 24.63 31.46
CA ASN A 415 -2.77 25.44 32.20
C ASN A 415 -1.28 25.10 31.94
N ASN A 416 -0.97 24.55 30.76
CA ASN A 416 0.36 24.05 30.40
C ASN A 416 0.91 22.96 31.35
N ASP A 417 0.03 22.22 32.03
CA ASP A 417 0.40 21.08 32.88
C ASP A 417 0.40 19.77 32.06
N PRO A 418 1.56 19.12 31.83
CA PRO A 418 1.62 17.82 31.13
C PRO A 418 0.82 16.72 31.84
N GLY A 419 0.50 16.89 33.12
CA GLY A 419 -0.35 15.99 33.88
C GLY A 419 -1.84 16.07 33.53
N THR A 420 -2.27 17.06 32.73
CA THR A 420 -3.67 17.34 32.42
C THR A 420 -3.86 17.72 30.94
N ILE A 421 -4.13 16.71 30.10
CA ILE A 421 -4.42 16.91 28.66
C ILE A 421 -5.78 17.59 28.42
N ASN A 422 -5.90 18.30 27.30
CA ASN A 422 -7.19 18.82 26.82
C ASN A 422 -7.85 17.82 25.85
N GLU A 423 -8.99 17.25 26.24
CA GLU A 423 -9.67 16.22 25.45
C GLU A 423 -10.04 16.71 24.04
N ALA A 424 -10.50 17.96 23.88
CA ALA A 424 -10.91 18.49 22.57
C ALA A 424 -9.74 18.59 21.58
N TYR A 425 -8.53 18.90 22.08
CA TYR A 425 -7.32 18.84 21.25
C TYR A 425 -6.96 17.40 20.89
N PHE A 426 -7.06 16.48 21.84
CA PHE A 426 -6.71 15.07 21.65
C PHE A 426 -7.71 14.32 20.74
N GLU A 427 -8.97 14.73 20.67
CA GLU A 427 -9.91 14.25 19.63
C GLU A 427 -9.44 14.62 18.21
N HIS A 428 -8.71 15.72 18.03
CA HIS A 428 -8.08 16.05 16.76
C HIS A 428 -6.82 15.20 16.50
N VAL A 429 -6.04 14.89 17.53
CA VAL A 429 -4.90 13.94 17.41
C VAL A 429 -5.41 12.55 17.01
N ASP A 430 -6.49 12.07 17.63
CA ASP A 430 -7.13 10.80 17.28
C ASP A 430 -7.54 10.78 15.81
N PHE A 431 -8.20 11.85 15.34
CA PHE A 431 -8.62 11.99 13.95
C PHE A 431 -7.43 11.88 12.97
N VAL A 432 -6.31 12.56 13.26
CA VAL A 432 -5.09 12.48 12.45
C VAL A 432 -4.57 11.03 12.35
N ILE A 433 -4.52 10.32 13.50
CA ILE A 433 -4.04 8.93 13.56
C ILE A 433 -4.99 8.01 12.78
N GLU A 434 -6.30 8.18 12.94
CA GLU A 434 -7.31 7.37 12.26
C GLU A 434 -7.29 7.58 10.74
N GLU A 435 -7.22 8.84 10.29
CA GLU A 435 -7.18 9.16 8.86
C GLU A 435 -5.88 8.69 8.20
N ALA A 436 -4.74 8.76 8.88
CA ALA A 436 -3.51 8.17 8.37
C ALA A 436 -3.64 6.64 8.25
N GLY A 437 -4.24 5.98 9.24
CA GLY A 437 -4.47 4.54 9.25
C GLY A 437 -5.36 4.06 8.10
N ARG A 438 -6.44 4.80 7.79
CA ARG A 438 -7.30 4.53 6.62
C ARG A 438 -6.50 4.45 5.32
N ARG A 439 -5.43 5.25 5.19
CA ARG A 439 -4.55 5.33 4.02
C ARG A 439 -3.36 4.36 4.07
N GLY A 440 -3.28 3.49 5.09
CA GLY A 440 -2.15 2.57 5.27
C GLY A 440 -0.87 3.27 5.72
N MET A 441 -0.98 4.45 6.33
CA MET A 441 0.17 5.23 6.82
C MET A 441 0.30 5.19 8.34
N TYR A 442 1.54 5.17 8.82
CA TYR A 442 1.89 5.31 10.22
C TYR A 442 2.11 6.77 10.59
N ILE A 443 1.82 7.12 11.84
CA ILE A 443 2.23 8.39 12.45
C ILE A 443 3.50 8.16 13.27
N GLY A 444 4.59 8.79 12.83
CA GLY A 444 5.76 9.04 13.67
C GLY A 444 5.41 10.12 14.68
N LEU A 445 4.91 9.72 15.84
CA LEU A 445 4.29 10.61 16.81
C LEU A 445 5.30 11.06 17.85
N LEU A 446 5.63 12.36 17.83
CA LEU A 446 6.43 12.96 18.88
C LEU A 446 5.52 13.39 20.03
N PRO A 447 5.73 12.87 21.26
CA PRO A 447 4.96 13.33 22.43
C PRO A 447 5.09 14.83 22.68
N THR A 448 6.25 15.40 22.37
CA THR A 448 6.57 16.81 22.55
C THR A 448 7.70 17.21 21.63
N TRP A 449 7.83 18.51 21.31
CA TRP A 449 9.05 19.07 20.77
C TRP A 449 10.06 19.37 21.87
N GLY A 450 11.32 19.58 21.50
CA GLY A 450 12.42 19.66 22.46
C GLY A 450 12.47 20.93 23.29
N ASP A 451 11.92 22.05 22.78
CA ASP A 451 11.88 23.33 23.50
C ASP A 451 11.00 23.31 24.76
N LYS A 452 10.30 22.20 25.02
CA LYS A 452 9.48 21.97 26.22
C LYS A 452 10.23 21.26 27.36
N PHE A 453 11.44 20.74 27.09
CA PHE A 453 12.36 20.21 28.10
C PHE A 453 13.75 20.85 28.05
N ASN A 454 14.22 21.37 26.91
CA ASN A 454 15.51 22.06 26.79
C ASN A 454 15.41 23.35 25.94
N LEU A 455 15.87 24.48 26.49
CA LEU A 455 15.89 25.81 25.83
C LEU A 455 17.29 26.38 25.56
N ALA A 456 18.37 25.65 25.83
CA ALA A 456 19.71 26.25 25.80
C ALA A 456 20.20 26.62 24.40
N SER A 457 19.66 25.97 23.36
CA SER A 457 20.05 26.26 21.98
C SER A 457 19.10 27.25 21.30
N TRP A 458 17.82 26.91 21.16
CA TRP A 458 16.75 27.78 20.63
C TRP A 458 15.36 27.26 21.04
N GLY A 459 14.31 28.03 20.78
CA GLY A 459 12.92 27.64 21.02
C GLY A 459 12.12 28.68 21.79
N THR A 460 10.79 28.58 21.74
CA THR A 460 9.90 29.53 22.44
C THR A 460 9.61 29.06 23.87
N GLY A 461 9.58 27.74 24.09
CA GLY A 461 9.20 27.15 25.37
C GLY A 461 7.70 27.26 25.65
N PRO A 462 7.28 27.34 26.93
CA PRO A 462 8.09 27.20 28.14
C PRO A 462 8.60 25.77 28.36
N LEU A 463 9.58 25.63 29.26
CA LEU A 463 9.94 24.34 29.86
C LEU A 463 8.79 23.89 30.78
N VAL A 464 8.19 22.74 30.49
CA VAL A 464 7.06 22.19 31.26
C VAL A 464 7.33 20.79 31.80
N PHE A 465 8.39 20.14 31.34
CA PHE A 465 8.72 18.78 31.74
C PHE A 465 9.74 18.72 32.88
N ASP A 466 9.46 17.82 33.81
CA ASP A 466 10.39 17.25 34.78
C ASP A 466 10.29 15.71 34.69
N PRO A 467 11.20 14.93 35.30
CA PRO A 467 11.16 13.47 35.19
C PRO A 467 9.87 12.84 35.71
N GLU A 468 9.20 13.39 36.72
CA GLU A 468 7.98 12.81 37.30
C GLU A 468 6.78 13.02 36.35
N ASN A 469 6.61 14.27 35.89
CA ASN A 469 5.49 14.62 35.03
C ASN A 469 5.65 14.03 33.61
N ALA A 470 6.89 13.83 33.14
CA ALA A 470 7.19 13.20 31.86
C ALA A 470 6.76 11.72 31.84
N GLU A 471 7.00 10.97 32.93
CA GLU A 471 6.52 9.60 33.05
C GLU A 471 4.99 9.53 33.04
N LYS A 472 4.34 10.42 33.79
CA LYS A 472 2.87 10.50 33.85
C LYS A 472 2.27 10.83 32.48
N TYR A 473 2.85 11.80 31.77
CA TYR A 473 2.43 12.18 30.44
C TYR A 473 2.60 11.01 29.45
N GLY A 474 3.77 10.37 29.43
CA GLY A 474 4.03 9.20 28.59
C GLY A 474 3.04 8.05 28.85
N ARG A 475 2.71 7.78 30.11
CA ARG A 475 1.70 6.78 30.50
C ARG A 475 0.31 7.13 30.01
N THR A 476 -0.07 8.42 30.06
CA THR A 476 -1.36 8.92 29.56
C THR A 476 -1.49 8.70 28.06
N LEU A 477 -0.45 9.04 27.29
CA LEU A 477 -0.42 8.81 25.84
C LEU A 477 -0.52 7.32 25.51
N ALA A 478 0.28 6.47 26.16
CA ALA A 478 0.24 5.03 25.91
C ALA A 478 -1.12 4.41 26.27
N GLN A 479 -1.78 4.87 27.33
CA GLN A 479 -3.11 4.40 27.68
C GLN A 479 -4.16 4.74 26.61
N ARG A 480 -4.04 5.89 25.94
CA ARG A 480 -4.93 6.29 24.85
C ARG A 480 -4.65 5.53 23.55
N TYR A 481 -3.38 5.27 23.26
CA TYR A 481 -2.95 4.89 21.91
C TYR A 481 -2.41 3.47 21.73
N LYS A 482 -2.23 2.68 22.80
CA LYS A 482 -1.68 1.30 22.72
C LYS A 482 -2.37 0.36 21.73
N ASP A 483 -3.64 0.60 21.40
CA ASP A 483 -4.45 -0.25 20.51
C ASP A 483 -4.51 0.28 19.07
N LYS A 484 -3.81 1.39 18.76
CA LYS A 484 -3.73 2.00 17.43
C LYS A 484 -2.43 1.58 16.72
N PRO A 485 -2.44 0.52 15.88
CA PRO A 485 -1.21 -0.11 15.36
C PRO A 485 -0.30 0.83 14.56
N ASN A 486 -0.87 1.89 13.99
CA ASN A 486 -0.22 2.79 13.06
C ASN A 486 0.55 3.92 13.76
N ILE A 487 1.16 3.66 14.92
CA ILE A 487 1.95 4.62 15.68
C ILE A 487 3.40 4.15 15.82
N ILE A 488 4.33 5.09 15.67
CA ILE A 488 5.74 4.93 16.00
C ILE A 488 6.12 6.06 16.95
N TRP A 489 6.60 5.74 18.15
CA TRP A 489 7.00 6.74 19.13
C TRP A 489 8.34 7.36 18.76
N ILE A 490 8.39 8.68 18.67
CA ILE A 490 9.63 9.42 18.43
C ILE A 490 9.82 10.38 19.60
N LEU A 491 10.70 10.06 20.54
CA LEU A 491 11.00 10.95 21.66
C LEU A 491 11.93 12.10 21.22
N GLY A 492 12.14 13.10 22.06
CA GLY A 492 13.04 14.22 21.73
C GLY A 492 12.35 15.29 20.89
N GLY A 493 13.02 15.73 19.81
CA GLY A 493 12.55 16.83 18.96
C GLY A 493 13.61 17.92 18.81
N ASP A 494 14.59 17.68 17.93
CA ASP A 494 15.59 18.66 17.49
C ASP A 494 16.39 19.32 18.64
N ARG A 495 16.52 18.64 19.78
CA ARG A 495 17.37 19.05 20.90
C ARG A 495 18.25 17.88 21.30
N TRP A 496 19.41 18.17 21.88
CA TRP A 496 20.17 17.17 22.60
C TRP A 496 19.98 17.35 24.10
N PRO A 497 20.04 16.28 24.91
CA PRO A 497 20.11 16.41 26.36
C PRO A 497 21.45 17.02 26.76
N GLU A 498 21.46 18.13 27.50
CA GLU A 498 22.69 18.80 27.94
C GLU A 498 23.21 18.28 29.28
N ASP A 499 22.31 17.79 30.14
CA ASP A 499 22.62 17.30 31.47
C ASP A 499 21.85 16.03 31.84
N ASP A 500 22.07 15.55 33.06
CA ASP A 500 21.44 14.33 33.57
C ASP A 500 19.93 14.50 33.78
N GLU A 501 19.41 15.73 33.95
CA GLU A 501 17.99 15.99 34.13
C GLU A 501 17.25 15.88 32.79
N ASP A 502 17.77 16.48 31.73
CA ASP A 502 17.23 16.30 30.37
C ASP A 502 17.19 14.82 29.97
N ASN A 503 18.27 14.08 30.25
CA ASN A 503 18.34 12.66 29.98
C ASN A 503 17.26 11.89 30.77
N GLN A 504 17.03 12.26 32.03
CA GLN A 504 16.00 11.66 32.87
C GLN A 504 14.59 11.99 32.39
N ILE A 505 14.32 13.21 31.91
CA ILE A 505 13.03 13.58 31.34
C ILE A 505 12.67 12.65 30.17
N ILE A 506 13.59 12.45 29.23
CA ILE A 506 13.37 11.57 28.07
C ILE A 506 13.19 10.12 28.51
N ARG A 507 14.05 9.61 29.39
CA ARG A 507 13.96 8.23 29.91
C ARG A 507 12.65 8.00 30.68
N SER A 508 12.25 8.94 31.52
CA SER A 508 10.99 8.88 32.25
C SER A 508 9.79 8.85 31.31
N MET A 509 9.79 9.68 30.26
CA MET A 509 8.74 9.65 29.24
C MET A 509 8.68 8.29 28.54
N ALA A 510 9.84 7.75 28.13
CA ALA A 510 9.95 6.42 27.53
C ALA A 510 9.42 5.33 28.48
N MET A 511 9.78 5.39 29.76
CA MET A 511 9.32 4.48 30.80
C MET A 511 7.81 4.56 31.00
N GLY A 512 7.24 5.77 31.03
CA GLY A 512 5.81 6.02 31.12
C GLY A 512 5.06 5.33 30.00
N ILE A 513 5.49 5.55 28.76
CA ILE A 513 4.92 4.89 27.57
C ILE A 513 5.04 3.37 27.70
N ARG A 514 6.27 2.88 27.92
CA ARG A 514 6.58 1.46 28.01
C ARG A 514 5.89 0.77 29.17
N SER A 515 5.44 1.47 30.21
CA SER A 515 4.70 0.86 31.30
C SER A 515 3.36 0.26 30.85
N ILE A 516 2.77 0.79 29.77
CA ILE A 516 1.51 0.34 29.18
C ILE A 516 1.73 -0.26 27.78
N ASP A 517 2.41 0.46 26.91
CA ASP A 517 2.61 0.08 25.51
C ASP A 517 3.89 -0.74 25.32
N LYS A 518 3.70 -2.02 25.01
CA LYS A 518 4.77 -3.00 24.80
C LYS A 518 5.04 -3.30 23.33
N ARG A 519 4.30 -2.69 22.39
CA ARG A 519 4.23 -3.17 21.00
C ARG A 519 4.73 -2.16 19.97
N HIS A 520 4.43 -0.87 20.12
CA HIS A 520 4.90 0.13 19.15
C HIS A 520 6.41 0.31 19.22
N LEU A 521 7.04 0.49 18.05
CA LEU A 521 8.45 0.84 17.96
C LEU A 521 8.71 2.23 18.55
N MET A 522 9.91 2.45 19.07
CA MET A 522 10.31 3.72 19.67
C MET A 522 11.73 4.13 19.25
N THR A 523 11.90 5.42 18.99
CA THR A 523 13.17 6.07 18.66
C THR A 523 13.27 7.46 19.32
N TYR A 524 14.34 8.20 19.04
CA TYR A 524 14.59 9.55 19.52
C TYR A 524 15.03 10.44 18.36
N HIS A 525 14.39 11.58 18.17
CA HIS A 525 14.76 12.59 17.19
C HIS A 525 15.79 13.57 17.79
N PRO A 526 17.07 13.49 17.39
CA PRO A 526 18.13 14.35 17.91
C PRO A 526 18.15 15.70 17.17
N ASN A 527 19.07 16.57 17.57
CA ASN A 527 19.39 17.79 16.84
C ASN A 527 20.26 17.53 15.58
N GLY A 528 20.43 18.58 14.78
CA GLY A 528 21.27 18.56 13.57
C GLY A 528 22.67 17.99 13.75
N ALA A 529 23.06 17.15 12.79
CA ALA A 529 24.33 16.41 12.72
C ALA A 529 24.56 15.40 13.86
N LYS A 530 23.51 14.97 14.57
CA LYS A 530 23.57 13.96 15.63
C LYS A 530 22.68 12.76 15.33
N SER A 531 22.85 11.72 16.14
CA SER A 531 22.07 10.48 16.12
C SER A 531 21.54 10.14 17.52
N ALA A 532 20.45 9.40 17.60
CA ALA A 532 19.88 8.96 18.87
C ALA A 532 20.88 8.17 19.72
N THR A 533 21.68 7.30 19.09
CA THR A 533 22.71 6.50 19.78
C THR A 533 23.81 7.35 20.41
N ASP A 534 23.99 8.61 20.02
CA ASP A 534 24.97 9.49 20.68
C ASP A 534 24.57 9.79 22.14
N PHE A 535 23.29 9.67 22.49
CA PHE A 535 22.74 10.03 23.80
C PHE A 535 22.22 8.82 24.58
N PHE A 536 21.56 7.88 23.89
CA PHE A 536 20.89 6.73 24.52
C PHE A 536 21.41 5.37 24.01
N PRO A 537 22.74 5.14 23.93
CA PRO A 537 23.29 3.98 23.23
C PRO A 537 22.85 2.63 23.82
N GLN A 538 22.67 2.57 25.14
CA GLN A 538 22.39 1.35 25.91
C GLN A 538 20.95 1.27 26.43
N ASP A 539 20.08 2.19 26.03
CA ASP A 539 18.71 2.21 26.50
C ASP A 539 17.85 1.24 25.67
N ASP A 540 17.22 0.26 26.33
CA ASP A 540 16.44 -0.80 25.68
C ASP A 540 15.17 -0.29 24.96
N TRP A 541 14.67 0.89 25.36
CA TRP A 541 13.52 1.51 24.70
C TRP A 541 13.88 2.07 23.32
N LEU A 542 15.15 2.39 23.06
CA LEU A 542 15.64 2.85 21.76
C LEU A 542 15.78 1.64 20.83
N GLN A 543 14.79 1.42 19.97
CA GLN A 543 14.75 0.24 19.07
C GLN A 543 15.26 0.54 17.66
N MET A 544 15.21 1.79 17.24
CA MET A 544 15.73 2.27 15.96
C MET A 544 16.59 3.50 16.21
N ASP A 545 17.68 3.63 15.47
CA ASP A 545 18.47 4.85 15.48
C ASP A 545 17.87 5.85 14.49
N MET A 546 17.85 7.12 14.87
CA MET A 546 17.38 8.20 14.02
C MET A 546 18.45 9.28 13.97
N VAL A 547 18.72 9.76 12.77
CA VAL A 547 19.70 10.80 12.49
C VAL A 547 18.99 12.03 11.95
N GLN A 548 19.45 13.21 12.37
CA GLN A 548 19.20 14.46 11.67
C GLN A 548 20.46 14.87 10.91
N SER A 549 20.45 14.81 9.57
CA SER A 549 21.61 15.14 8.74
C SER A 549 21.52 16.52 8.06
N GLY A 550 20.32 17.11 8.01
CA GLY A 550 20.07 18.42 7.40
C GLY A 550 20.71 19.60 8.17
N HIS A 551 20.75 20.82 7.64
CA HIS A 551 20.24 21.29 6.33
C HIS A 551 21.36 21.98 5.51
N ASP A 552 22.49 21.29 5.33
CA ASP A 552 23.63 21.72 4.50
C ASP A 552 23.70 20.92 3.19
N ARG A 553 23.70 21.58 2.04
CA ARG A 553 23.92 20.96 0.70
C ARG A 553 25.23 20.16 0.62
N ASN A 554 26.23 20.51 1.42
CA ASN A 554 27.53 19.82 1.45
C ASN A 554 27.59 18.69 2.50
N ALA A 555 26.49 18.40 3.20
CA ALA A 555 26.44 17.30 4.17
C ALA A 555 26.70 15.97 3.46
N ARG A 556 27.60 15.13 3.99
CA ARG A 556 27.90 13.81 3.45
C ARG A 556 26.91 12.79 4.01
N GLU A 557 25.70 12.79 3.48
CA GLU A 557 24.54 12.01 3.98
C GLU A 557 24.86 10.54 4.27
N TYR A 558 25.57 9.90 3.34
CA TYR A 558 26.00 8.51 3.43
C TYR A 558 26.89 8.23 4.64
N LYS A 559 27.68 9.20 5.12
CA LYS A 559 28.55 9.02 6.30
C LYS A 559 27.75 8.88 7.58
N TYR A 560 26.68 9.64 7.75
CA TYR A 560 25.83 9.48 8.93
C TYR A 560 25.26 8.07 9.02
N ILE A 561 24.91 7.47 7.88
CA ILE A 561 24.42 6.10 7.82
C ILE A 561 25.53 5.09 8.11
N TRP A 562 26.71 5.24 7.49
CA TRP A 562 27.84 4.34 7.73
C TRP A 562 28.33 4.39 9.18
N ASP A 563 28.44 5.59 9.75
CA ASP A 563 28.88 5.80 11.13
C ASP A 563 27.90 5.15 12.11
N ASN A 564 26.59 5.30 11.90
CA ASN A 564 25.59 4.65 12.76
C ASN A 564 25.51 3.13 12.54
N ARG A 565 25.67 2.64 11.31
CA ARG A 565 25.75 1.19 11.04
C ARG A 565 26.95 0.51 11.68
N ALA A 566 28.00 1.26 12.01
CA ALA A 566 29.17 0.77 12.73
C ALA A 566 28.99 0.74 14.26
N LYS A 567 27.91 1.33 14.80
CA LYS A 567 27.65 1.39 16.25
C LYS A 567 27.10 0.07 16.80
N ASN A 568 27.23 -0.10 18.11
CA ASN A 568 26.67 -1.22 18.86
C ASN A 568 25.80 -0.70 20.02
N PRO A 569 24.64 -1.33 20.28
CA PRO A 569 24.05 -2.45 19.53
C PRO A 569 23.60 -2.03 18.12
N VAL A 570 23.54 -2.99 17.20
CA VAL A 570 23.06 -2.76 15.83
C VAL A 570 21.56 -2.49 15.87
N ARG A 571 21.13 -1.42 15.18
CA ARG A 571 19.72 -1.02 15.05
C ARG A 571 19.44 -0.60 13.60
N PRO A 572 18.18 -0.65 13.15
CA PRO A 572 17.77 0.03 11.92
C PRO A 572 18.09 1.53 12.04
N VAL A 573 18.65 2.13 10.99
CA VAL A 573 19.02 3.55 10.97
C VAL A 573 18.06 4.28 10.03
N ILE A 574 17.34 5.28 10.56
CA ILE A 574 16.45 6.15 9.80
C ILE A 574 17.09 7.52 9.67
N ASN A 575 17.15 8.08 8.46
CA ASN A 575 17.41 9.50 8.30
C ASN A 575 16.09 10.26 8.51
N GLY A 576 15.86 10.73 9.73
CA GLY A 576 14.58 11.28 10.19
C GLY A 576 14.36 12.76 9.85
N GLU A 577 15.44 13.52 9.63
CA GLU A 577 15.38 14.93 9.21
C GLU A 577 16.62 15.28 8.36
N PRO A 578 16.54 15.05 7.03
CA PRO A 578 17.58 15.42 6.08
C PRO A 578 17.42 16.87 5.59
N ARG A 579 18.08 17.22 4.48
CA ARG A 579 17.79 18.44 3.71
C ARG A 579 16.33 18.49 3.31
N TYR A 580 15.72 19.66 3.48
CA TYR A 580 14.35 19.91 3.07
C TYR A 580 14.26 20.65 1.75
N GLU A 581 13.28 20.26 0.93
CA GLU A 581 12.97 20.97 -0.31
C GLU A 581 12.50 22.40 0.00
N ASP A 582 12.96 23.36 -0.79
CA ASP A 582 12.70 24.78 -0.60
C ASP A 582 13.18 25.34 0.76
N HIS A 583 14.08 24.65 1.47
CA HIS A 583 14.68 25.18 2.70
C HIS A 583 15.93 25.99 2.37
N PRO A 584 16.16 27.16 3.01
CA PRO A 584 17.40 27.88 2.83
C PRO A 584 18.61 27.03 3.19
N ASN A 585 19.58 26.96 2.28
CA ASN A 585 20.81 26.21 2.54
C ASN A 585 21.55 26.83 3.73
N LYS A 586 21.86 26.02 4.75
CA LYS A 586 22.44 26.46 6.03
C LYS A 586 21.66 27.58 6.75
N PHE A 587 20.35 27.66 6.55
CA PHE A 587 19.52 28.74 7.10
C PHE A 587 19.91 30.15 6.61
N ARG A 588 20.67 30.26 5.51
CA ARG A 588 21.21 31.53 4.99
C ARG A 588 20.82 31.76 3.52
N PRO A 589 19.56 32.13 3.27
CA PRO A 589 19.04 32.23 1.90
C PRO A 589 19.76 33.27 1.04
N ILE A 590 20.19 34.38 1.64
CA ILE A 590 20.89 35.47 0.93
C ILE A 590 22.27 35.02 0.45
N GLU A 591 22.97 34.20 1.22
CA GLU A 591 24.35 33.77 0.93
C GLU A 591 24.41 32.49 0.10
N HIS A 592 23.46 31.56 0.33
CA HIS A 592 23.57 30.18 -0.15
C HIS A 592 22.34 29.71 -0.94
N GLY A 593 21.34 30.57 -1.10
CA GLY A 593 20.10 30.24 -1.79
C GLY A 593 19.27 29.18 -1.07
N TRP A 594 18.40 28.53 -1.84
CA TRP A 594 17.48 27.50 -1.37
C TRP A 594 17.87 26.15 -1.94
N MET A 595 17.56 25.10 -1.18
CA MET A 595 17.65 23.73 -1.64
C MET A 595 16.44 23.36 -2.50
N ASP A 596 16.63 22.44 -3.43
CA ASP A 596 15.61 22.04 -4.40
C ASP A 596 15.48 20.50 -4.47
N ALA A 597 14.73 20.03 -5.47
CA ALA A 597 14.48 18.61 -5.64
C ALA A 597 15.73 17.76 -5.90
N ILE A 598 16.81 18.28 -6.51
CA ILE A 598 18.03 17.46 -6.67
C ILE A 598 18.74 17.29 -5.33
N ASP A 599 18.75 18.31 -4.47
CA ASP A 599 19.31 18.17 -3.11
C ASP A 599 18.61 17.03 -2.35
N VAL A 600 17.28 16.98 -2.46
CA VAL A 600 16.44 15.95 -1.85
C VAL A 600 16.70 14.57 -2.46
N ARG A 601 16.69 14.44 -3.79
CA ARG A 601 16.95 13.15 -4.47
C ARG A 601 18.32 12.61 -4.11
N GLN A 602 19.35 13.45 -4.14
CA GLN A 602 20.70 13.07 -3.76
C GLN A 602 20.73 12.51 -2.33
N THR A 603 20.13 13.22 -1.37
CA THR A 603 20.10 12.75 0.01
C THR A 603 19.32 11.44 0.16
N ALA A 604 18.20 11.28 -0.54
CA ALA A 604 17.40 10.06 -0.51
C ALA A 604 18.20 8.83 -1.01
N TRP A 605 18.82 8.93 -2.20
CA TRP A 605 19.61 7.85 -2.78
C TRP A 605 20.87 7.54 -1.97
N TRP A 606 21.60 8.56 -1.52
CA TRP A 606 22.77 8.36 -0.66
C TRP A 606 22.39 7.69 0.67
N THR A 607 21.28 8.09 1.28
CA THR A 607 20.79 7.51 2.52
C THR A 607 20.46 6.02 2.33
N MET A 608 19.65 5.69 1.32
CA MET A 608 19.19 4.32 1.11
C MET A 608 20.31 3.38 0.66
N LEU A 609 21.12 3.76 -0.34
CA LEU A 609 22.22 2.91 -0.82
C LEU A 609 23.38 2.81 0.18
N ALA A 610 23.49 3.72 1.15
CA ALA A 610 24.42 3.57 2.29
C ALA A 610 23.93 2.51 3.29
N GLY A 611 22.67 2.09 3.19
CA GLY A 611 22.05 1.09 4.03
C GLY A 611 21.11 1.66 5.10
N ALA A 612 20.48 2.80 4.90
CA ALA A 612 19.41 3.17 5.83
C ALA A 612 18.26 2.13 5.78
N ALA A 613 17.53 2.03 6.88
CA ALA A 613 16.24 1.34 6.92
C ALA A 613 15.09 2.21 6.40
N GLY A 614 15.36 3.51 6.22
CA GLY A 614 14.35 4.50 5.87
C GLY A 614 14.91 5.88 5.63
N TYR A 615 14.11 6.66 4.92
CA TYR A 615 14.36 8.05 4.58
C TYR A 615 13.10 8.89 4.83
N THR A 616 13.25 10.03 5.48
CA THR A 616 12.15 11.01 5.65
C THR A 616 12.37 12.19 4.73
N TYR A 617 11.47 12.41 3.78
CA TYR A 617 11.40 13.65 3.01
C TYR A 617 10.85 14.78 3.89
N GLY A 618 11.39 15.99 3.73
CA GLY A 618 10.73 17.18 4.24
C GLY A 618 10.81 18.35 3.26
N CYS A 619 9.95 19.33 3.52
CA CYS A 619 9.82 20.54 2.75
C CYS A 619 9.65 21.71 3.71
N HIS A 620 10.35 22.80 3.41
CA HIS A 620 10.42 23.98 4.26
C HIS A 620 9.07 24.59 4.59
N ASP A 621 8.19 24.65 3.60
CA ASP A 621 6.89 25.26 3.79
C ASP A 621 5.89 24.30 4.46
N ILE A 622 6.05 22.99 4.23
CA ILE A 622 5.14 21.95 4.74
C ILE A 622 5.40 21.63 6.21
N TRP A 623 6.66 21.51 6.66
CA TRP A 623 6.93 21.10 8.05
C TRP A 623 6.26 22.05 9.06
N GLN A 624 6.21 23.33 8.72
CA GLN A 624 5.60 24.39 9.51
C GLN A 624 4.16 24.71 9.09
N MET A 625 3.60 24.01 8.09
CA MET A 625 2.28 24.31 7.49
C MET A 625 2.12 25.80 7.16
N TRP A 626 3.14 26.40 6.55
CA TRP A 626 3.13 27.83 6.26
C TRP A 626 2.05 28.16 5.22
N THR A 627 1.34 29.27 5.44
CA THR A 627 0.39 29.81 4.48
C THR A 627 0.36 31.33 4.60
N TYR A 628 -0.15 32.01 3.59
CA TYR A 628 -0.25 33.47 3.58
C TYR A 628 -0.97 33.97 4.83
N GLY A 629 -0.34 34.92 5.54
CA GLY A 629 -0.84 35.47 6.80
C GLY A 629 -0.21 34.86 8.07
N ARG A 630 0.62 33.83 7.94
CA ARG A 630 1.48 33.34 9.04
C ARG A 630 2.90 33.89 8.90
N GLU A 631 3.53 34.18 10.04
CA GLU A 631 4.93 34.58 10.06
C GLU A 631 5.82 33.44 9.52
N PRO A 632 6.64 33.69 8.49
CA PRO A 632 7.46 32.66 7.87
C PRO A 632 8.69 32.35 8.72
N VAL A 633 8.80 31.12 9.22
CA VAL A 633 10.02 30.67 9.92
C VAL A 633 11.10 30.42 8.89
N ASN A 634 12.29 30.98 9.12
CA ASN A 634 13.44 30.91 8.22
C ASN A 634 13.10 31.25 6.76
N GLY A 635 12.18 32.18 6.52
CA GLY A 635 11.87 32.67 5.17
C GLY A 635 11.14 31.67 4.27
N ALA A 636 10.17 30.91 4.82
CA ALA A 636 9.16 30.21 4.02
C ALA A 636 8.50 31.16 3.01
N ARG A 637 8.21 30.63 1.81
CA ARG A 637 7.88 31.46 0.64
C ARG A 637 6.79 30.90 -0.26
N THR A 638 6.40 29.64 -0.06
CA THR A 638 5.42 28.94 -0.88
C THR A 638 4.34 28.37 0.05
N SER A 639 3.04 28.58 -0.20
CA SER A 639 2.03 28.02 0.72
C SER A 639 2.18 26.49 0.80
N TRP A 640 1.98 25.87 1.96
CA TRP A 640 2.11 24.42 2.12
C TRP A 640 1.25 23.65 1.10
N LYS A 641 0.08 24.18 0.73
CA LYS A 641 -0.82 23.61 -0.28
C LYS A 641 -0.19 23.62 -1.68
N GLU A 642 0.50 24.71 -2.02
CA GLU A 642 1.24 24.84 -3.29
C GLU A 642 2.50 23.95 -3.25
N ALA A 643 3.17 23.92 -2.11
CA ALA A 643 4.38 23.14 -1.86
C ALA A 643 4.12 21.62 -1.91
N LEU A 644 2.87 21.16 -1.72
CA LEU A 644 2.51 19.77 -2.01
C LEU A 644 2.92 19.37 -3.42
N SER A 645 2.84 20.27 -4.41
CA SER A 645 3.18 19.98 -5.81
C SER A 645 4.68 20.02 -6.12
N LEU A 646 5.54 20.28 -5.13
CA LEU A 646 6.98 20.30 -5.35
C LEU A 646 7.51 18.90 -5.74
N PRO A 647 8.42 18.83 -6.72
CA PRO A 647 8.79 17.58 -7.37
C PRO A 647 9.53 16.59 -6.47
N GLY A 648 10.26 17.04 -5.45
CA GLY A 648 11.02 16.15 -4.57
C GLY A 648 10.14 15.10 -3.87
N SER A 649 8.90 15.46 -3.51
CA SER A 649 7.97 14.54 -2.85
C SER A 649 7.53 13.36 -3.73
N GLU A 650 7.21 13.59 -5.01
CA GLU A 650 6.88 12.54 -5.98
C GLU A 650 8.11 11.67 -6.28
N GLN A 651 9.28 12.29 -6.40
CA GLN A 651 10.53 11.61 -6.72
C GLN A 651 11.02 10.68 -5.61
N ALA A 652 10.73 11.00 -4.34
CA ALA A 652 10.96 10.08 -3.23
C ALA A 652 10.08 8.81 -3.35
N GLY A 653 8.84 8.95 -3.83
CA GLY A 653 7.96 7.83 -4.17
C GLY A 653 8.50 6.96 -5.31
N ILE A 654 9.09 7.59 -6.34
CA ILE A 654 9.77 6.88 -7.44
C ILE A 654 10.93 6.02 -6.91
N MET A 655 11.75 6.56 -6.00
CA MET A 655 12.83 5.82 -5.35
C MET A 655 12.28 4.61 -4.57
N ARG A 656 11.26 4.81 -3.72
CA ARG A 656 10.65 3.72 -2.94
C ARG A 656 10.20 2.58 -3.85
N ARG A 657 9.41 2.87 -4.90
CA ARG A 657 8.89 1.86 -5.83
C ARG A 657 10.02 1.05 -6.49
N LEU A 658 11.12 1.71 -6.88
CA LEU A 658 12.29 1.01 -7.43
C LEU A 658 12.94 0.08 -6.41
N LEU A 659 13.16 0.58 -5.19
CA LEU A 659 13.85 -0.16 -4.15
C LEU A 659 13.01 -1.34 -3.62
N GLU A 660 11.70 -1.19 -3.48
CA GLU A 660 10.79 -2.29 -3.14
C GLU A 660 10.75 -3.37 -4.23
N HIS A 661 10.80 -2.99 -5.52
CA HIS A 661 10.91 -3.95 -6.62
C HIS A 661 12.15 -4.86 -6.51
N PHE A 662 13.24 -4.33 -5.96
CA PHE A 662 14.53 -5.02 -5.85
C PHE A 662 14.82 -5.66 -4.49
N SER A 663 13.82 -5.77 -3.60
CA SER A 663 14.03 -6.27 -2.24
C SER A 663 15.19 -5.55 -1.54
N TRP A 664 15.12 -4.22 -1.46
CA TRP A 664 16.18 -3.33 -0.97
C TRP A 664 16.86 -3.77 0.33
N GLN A 665 16.17 -4.50 1.20
CA GLN A 665 16.70 -5.01 2.45
C GLN A 665 17.85 -6.03 2.26
N HIS A 666 18.01 -6.58 1.05
CA HIS A 666 19.13 -7.43 0.66
C HIS A 666 20.28 -6.65 0.01
N LEU A 667 20.14 -5.34 -0.21
CA LEU A 667 21.23 -4.52 -0.72
C LEU A 667 22.29 -4.29 0.37
N VAL A 668 23.54 -4.50 -0.03
CA VAL A 668 24.72 -4.26 0.78
C VAL A 668 25.55 -3.19 0.09
N ASN A 669 25.89 -2.13 0.83
CA ASN A 669 26.80 -1.10 0.33
C ASN A 669 28.16 -1.72 -0.02
N ASP A 670 28.66 -1.45 -1.23
CA ASP A 670 29.98 -1.93 -1.67
C ASP A 670 30.61 -0.93 -2.64
N GLN A 671 31.39 0.02 -2.11
CA GLN A 671 32.10 1.02 -2.92
C GLN A 671 33.25 0.44 -3.75
N SER A 672 33.70 -0.80 -3.47
CA SER A 672 34.80 -1.41 -4.22
C SER A 672 34.42 -1.77 -5.66
N LEU A 673 33.12 -1.72 -5.99
CA LEU A 673 32.60 -1.92 -7.34
C LEU A 673 32.93 -0.76 -8.29
N ILE A 674 33.14 0.45 -7.76
CA ILE A 674 33.44 1.65 -8.56
C ILE A 674 34.95 1.75 -8.76
N LEU A 675 35.40 1.68 -10.02
CA LEU A 675 36.82 1.64 -10.37
C LEU A 675 37.40 3.00 -10.79
N ASN A 676 36.54 3.97 -11.13
CA ASN A 676 36.97 5.34 -11.43
C ASN A 676 37.30 6.15 -10.15
N GLU A 677 37.90 7.32 -10.35
CA GLU A 677 38.03 8.30 -9.26
C GLU A 677 36.63 8.71 -8.77
N ASN A 678 36.44 8.71 -7.45
CA ASN A 678 35.17 8.99 -6.80
C ASN A 678 35.40 9.96 -5.62
N PRO A 679 35.45 11.28 -5.88
CA PRO A 679 35.75 12.27 -4.86
C PRO A 679 34.62 12.36 -3.82
N GLU A 680 34.98 12.47 -2.54
CA GLU A 680 34.01 12.62 -1.44
C GLU A 680 33.44 14.04 -1.34
N ASP A 681 32.75 14.49 -2.38
CA ASP A 681 32.05 15.76 -2.46
C ASP A 681 30.58 15.57 -2.92
N THR A 682 29.94 16.62 -3.42
CA THR A 682 28.56 16.57 -3.92
C THR A 682 28.37 15.69 -5.16
N THR A 683 29.44 15.18 -5.76
CA THR A 683 29.41 14.28 -6.93
C THR A 683 29.65 12.81 -6.57
N PHE A 684 29.82 12.50 -5.28
CA PHE A 684 30.13 11.15 -4.80
C PHE A 684 29.13 10.10 -5.31
N GLN A 685 29.64 9.13 -6.07
CA GLN A 685 28.88 8.02 -6.60
C GLN A 685 28.75 6.95 -5.52
N LEU A 686 27.56 6.35 -5.37
CA LEU A 686 27.31 5.34 -4.34
C LEU A 686 26.84 4.03 -4.96
N SER A 687 27.55 2.94 -4.69
CA SER A 687 27.19 1.59 -5.14
C SER A 687 26.70 0.66 -4.05
N ALA A 688 25.77 -0.22 -4.42
CA ALA A 688 25.30 -1.35 -3.62
C ALA A 688 25.13 -2.61 -4.49
N ILE A 689 25.26 -3.78 -3.89
CA ILE A 689 25.07 -5.10 -4.51
C ILE A 689 24.11 -5.94 -3.65
N SER A 690 23.25 -6.74 -4.27
CA SER A 690 22.40 -7.69 -3.54
C SER A 690 23.26 -8.76 -2.82
N ARG A 691 22.77 -9.30 -1.70
CA ARG A 691 23.40 -10.44 -0.99
C ARG A 691 23.60 -11.65 -1.92
N GLU A 692 22.66 -11.84 -2.83
CA GLU A 692 22.64 -12.89 -3.86
C GLU A 692 23.61 -12.60 -5.02
N ARG A 693 24.12 -11.36 -5.12
CA ARG A 693 25.05 -10.87 -6.15
C ARG A 693 24.51 -10.96 -7.58
N ASP A 694 23.20 -10.86 -7.71
CA ASP A 694 22.45 -10.88 -8.97
C ASP A 694 21.95 -9.49 -9.39
N LEU A 695 22.16 -8.46 -8.55
CA LEU A 695 21.81 -7.08 -8.78
C LEU A 695 22.93 -6.14 -8.29
N ILE A 696 23.32 -5.17 -9.11
CA ILE A 696 24.12 -4.00 -8.71
C ILE A 696 23.31 -2.74 -8.98
N LEU A 697 23.31 -1.81 -8.02
CA LEU A 697 22.78 -0.46 -8.16
C LEU A 697 23.90 0.56 -7.94
N VAL A 698 23.99 1.57 -8.80
CA VAL A 698 24.92 2.70 -8.60
C VAL A 698 24.22 4.03 -8.86
N TYR A 699 24.20 4.91 -7.86
CA TYR A 699 23.70 6.27 -8.01
C TYR A 699 24.82 7.22 -8.40
N THR A 700 24.61 8.00 -9.46
CA THR A 700 25.46 9.11 -9.87
C THR A 700 24.69 10.43 -9.71
N PRO A 701 25.12 11.35 -8.81
CA PRO A 701 24.36 12.57 -8.54
C PRO A 701 24.38 13.62 -9.66
N ASP A 702 25.38 13.58 -10.54
CA ASP A 702 25.60 14.58 -11.59
C ASP A 702 25.75 13.95 -12.98
N GLY A 703 25.48 12.65 -13.13
CA GLY A 703 25.59 11.93 -14.39
C GLY A 703 27.04 11.70 -14.83
N ALA A 704 28.02 11.78 -13.91
CA ALA A 704 29.37 11.30 -14.21
C ALA A 704 29.36 9.83 -14.64
N ALA A 705 30.24 9.48 -15.58
CA ALA A 705 30.41 8.10 -16.03
C ALA A 705 30.89 7.22 -14.87
N VAL A 706 30.53 5.94 -14.89
CA VAL A 706 30.93 4.98 -13.86
C VAL A 706 31.60 3.78 -14.50
N GLN A 707 32.79 3.41 -14.03
CA GLN A 707 33.44 2.16 -14.39
C GLN A 707 33.18 1.12 -13.30
N ILE A 708 32.62 -0.04 -13.69
CA ILE A 708 32.16 -1.05 -12.71
C ILE A 708 32.98 -2.34 -12.80
N ASP A 709 33.35 -2.87 -11.63
CA ASP A 709 33.85 -4.24 -11.47
C ASP A 709 32.69 -5.24 -11.47
N LEU A 710 32.48 -5.93 -12.60
CA LEU A 710 31.44 -6.95 -12.74
C LEU A 710 31.87 -8.33 -12.23
N SER A 711 33.14 -8.52 -11.85
CA SER A 711 33.66 -9.83 -11.44
C SER A 711 33.03 -10.36 -10.14
N ARG A 712 32.31 -9.51 -9.41
CA ARG A 712 31.55 -9.88 -8.22
C ARG A 712 30.24 -10.60 -8.54
N MET A 713 29.71 -10.46 -9.75
CA MET A 713 28.47 -11.11 -10.17
C MET A 713 28.76 -12.54 -10.66
N PRO A 714 28.11 -13.58 -10.12
CA PRO A 714 28.35 -14.97 -10.53
C PRO A 714 27.90 -15.30 -11.96
N ALA A 715 26.99 -14.50 -12.53
CA ALA A 715 26.51 -14.70 -13.89
C ALA A 715 27.64 -14.49 -14.91
N ALA A 716 27.60 -15.21 -16.04
CA ALA A 716 28.57 -14.99 -17.12
C ALA A 716 28.27 -13.68 -17.89
N GLN A 717 26.99 -13.33 -17.98
CA GLN A 717 26.51 -12.10 -18.59
C GLN A 717 25.52 -11.37 -17.68
N VAL A 718 25.49 -10.06 -17.85
CA VAL A 718 24.58 -9.15 -17.16
C VAL A 718 23.87 -8.25 -18.18
N THR A 719 22.72 -7.73 -17.81
CA THR A 719 22.02 -6.68 -18.56
C THR A 719 22.05 -5.39 -17.76
N ALA A 720 22.40 -4.28 -18.41
CA ALA A 720 22.51 -2.98 -17.75
C ALA A 720 21.43 -2.00 -18.25
N TYR A 721 20.95 -1.17 -17.35
CA TYR A 721 19.91 -0.17 -17.59
C TYR A 721 20.27 1.15 -16.92
N TRP A 722 19.92 2.26 -17.57
CA TRP A 722 19.86 3.56 -16.91
C TRP A 722 18.43 3.82 -16.44
N PHE A 723 18.29 4.15 -15.17
CA PHE A 723 17.05 4.61 -14.56
C PHE A 723 17.14 6.11 -14.24
N ASN A 724 16.10 6.84 -14.63
CA ASN A 724 15.96 8.27 -14.38
C ASN A 724 15.16 8.49 -13.08
N PRO A 725 15.80 8.95 -11.99
CA PRO A 725 15.14 9.12 -10.70
C PRO A 725 14.15 10.30 -10.65
N ARG A 726 14.08 11.13 -11.70
CA ARG A 726 13.17 12.29 -11.77
C ARG A 726 11.76 11.90 -12.22
N ASP A 727 11.65 10.90 -13.08
CA ASP A 727 10.39 10.52 -13.75
C ASP A 727 10.15 8.99 -13.82
N GLY A 728 11.11 8.18 -13.39
CA GLY A 728 11.02 6.72 -13.40
C GLY A 728 11.29 6.07 -14.77
N GLY A 729 11.69 6.86 -15.77
CA GLY A 729 12.05 6.35 -17.09
C GLY A 729 13.26 5.42 -17.03
N LYS A 730 13.23 4.34 -17.82
CA LYS A 730 14.32 3.35 -17.89
C LYS A 730 14.72 3.07 -19.33
N VAL A 731 16.01 2.85 -19.55
CA VAL A 731 16.59 2.54 -20.86
C VAL A 731 17.55 1.38 -20.71
N GLU A 732 17.30 0.28 -21.44
CA GLU A 732 18.27 -0.81 -21.56
C GLU A 732 19.48 -0.33 -22.38
N ILE A 733 20.67 -0.53 -21.84
CA ILE A 733 21.94 -0.11 -22.46
C ILE A 733 22.55 -1.28 -23.23
N GLY A 734 22.38 -2.51 -22.73
CA GLY A 734 22.79 -3.73 -23.41
C GLY A 734 23.27 -4.83 -22.46
N LYS A 735 23.89 -5.86 -23.05
CA LYS A 735 24.45 -7.02 -22.35
C LYS A 735 25.97 -6.97 -22.31
N TYR A 736 26.55 -7.37 -21.17
CA TYR A 736 27.99 -7.29 -20.90
C TYR A 736 28.48 -8.60 -20.29
N ASN A 737 29.73 -8.98 -20.60
CA ASN A 737 30.37 -10.13 -19.96
C ASN A 737 30.93 -9.69 -18.60
N THR A 738 30.78 -10.52 -17.56
CA THR A 738 31.29 -10.19 -16.21
C THR A 738 32.80 -10.26 -16.08
N SER A 739 33.50 -10.76 -17.10
CA SER A 739 34.96 -10.65 -17.21
C SER A 739 35.47 -9.28 -17.68
N GLU A 740 34.56 -8.37 -18.03
CA GLU A 740 34.86 -7.01 -18.46
C GLU A 740 34.61 -6.00 -17.33
N ASN A 741 35.30 -4.86 -17.37
CA ASN A 741 35.07 -3.71 -16.48
C ASN A 741 34.55 -2.52 -17.29
N PRO A 742 33.31 -2.58 -17.79
CA PRO A 742 32.76 -1.58 -18.70
C PRO A 742 32.62 -0.22 -18.03
N VAL A 743 32.70 0.82 -18.87
CA VAL A 743 32.36 2.19 -18.49
C VAL A 743 30.94 2.47 -18.99
N PHE A 744 30.07 2.89 -18.07
CA PHE A 744 28.70 3.28 -18.38
C PHE A 744 28.59 4.81 -18.38
N GLU A 745 28.14 5.38 -19.48
CA GLU A 745 27.90 6.82 -19.62
C GLU A 745 26.40 7.10 -19.70
N PRO A 746 25.84 7.94 -18.81
CA PRO A 746 24.46 8.39 -18.95
C PRO A 746 24.34 9.45 -20.04
N TRP A 747 23.12 9.69 -20.51
CA TRP A 747 22.85 10.59 -21.65
C TRP A 747 22.92 12.09 -21.31
N SER A 748 23.06 12.47 -20.03
CA SER A 748 23.27 13.86 -19.60
C SER A 748 24.17 13.93 -18.37
N LYS A 749 24.78 15.11 -18.16
CA LYS A 749 25.70 15.41 -17.04
C LYS A 749 25.43 16.79 -16.44
N GLY A 750 25.90 17.03 -15.22
CA GLY A 750 25.81 18.29 -14.49
C GLY A 750 24.66 18.33 -13.47
N TRP A 751 24.55 19.45 -12.75
CA TRP A 751 23.50 19.66 -11.75
C TRP A 751 22.11 19.45 -12.36
N GLY A 752 21.33 18.58 -11.73
CA GLY A 752 20.00 18.18 -12.19
C GLY A 752 19.96 16.89 -13.02
N SER A 753 21.11 16.34 -13.40
CA SER A 753 21.25 15.14 -14.26
C SER A 753 21.67 13.89 -13.50
N ASP A 754 21.02 13.58 -12.39
CA ASP A 754 21.28 12.35 -11.62
C ASP A 754 20.72 11.09 -12.29
N PHE A 755 21.38 9.95 -12.11
CA PHE A 755 20.94 8.65 -12.66
C PHE A 755 21.23 7.50 -11.70
N VAL A 756 20.47 6.40 -11.85
CA VAL A 756 20.77 5.12 -11.22
C VAL A 756 21.11 4.12 -12.32
N LEU A 757 22.32 3.56 -12.25
CA LEU A 757 22.71 2.40 -13.05
C LEU A 757 22.15 1.16 -12.37
N VAL A 758 21.40 0.35 -13.11
CA VAL A 758 20.85 -0.93 -12.67
C VAL A 758 21.49 -2.03 -13.51
N ILE A 759 22.10 -3.02 -12.86
CA ILE A 759 22.73 -4.16 -13.53
C ILE A 759 22.16 -5.45 -12.96
N THR A 760 21.54 -6.27 -13.79
CA THR A 760 20.95 -7.56 -13.38
C THR A 760 21.69 -8.73 -14.03
N GLY A 761 21.90 -9.80 -13.26
CA GLY A 761 22.41 -11.06 -13.78
C GLY A 761 21.34 -11.80 -14.60
N GLU A 762 21.75 -12.62 -15.56
CA GLU A 762 20.82 -13.38 -16.44
C GLU A 762 19.81 -14.25 -15.67
N ASN A 763 20.19 -14.76 -14.49
CA ASN A 763 19.35 -15.58 -13.63
C ASN A 763 18.61 -14.78 -12.55
N SER A 764 18.68 -13.45 -12.57
CA SER A 764 18.00 -12.63 -11.57
C SER A 764 16.48 -12.78 -11.72
N PRO A 765 15.71 -12.90 -10.61
CA PRO A 765 14.25 -12.90 -10.68
C PRO A 765 13.70 -11.53 -11.08
N TYR A 766 14.53 -10.47 -10.99
CA TYR A 766 14.14 -9.12 -11.34
C TYR A 766 14.13 -8.94 -12.86
N ARG A 767 12.93 -8.80 -13.43
CA ARG A 767 12.74 -8.35 -14.80
C ARG A 767 12.56 -6.84 -14.77
N PHE A 768 13.65 -6.14 -15.07
CA PHE A 768 13.68 -4.68 -15.06
C PHE A 768 13.21 -4.07 -16.37
#